data_AF-A0A3B4YJL4-F1
#
_entry.id   AF-A0A3B4YJL4-F1
#
_cell.length_a   1.000
_cell.length_b   1.000
_cell.length_c   1.000
_cell.angle_alpha   90.00
_cell.angle_beta   90.00
_cell.angle_gamma   90.00
#
_symmetry.space_group_name_H-M   'P 1'
#
loop_
_entity.id
_entity.type
_entity.pdbx_description
1 polymer ?
#
loop_
_entity_poly.entity_id
_entity_poly.type
_entity_poly.pdbx_seq_one_letter_code
_entity_poly.pdbx_strand_id
1 'polypeptide(L)'
;MTSRMMQTGRCPTDELSLTNCAVVGEKELQFEHHVTVRNLTHKYVFTLKTHPSVSSGTIAFSLPQRKWAGLSIGQEVEVTNYKFDKSKQCISTMTVEIDFLQKKNVDSNPYDSDKMAGEFIQHFNNLAFSIGQQLVFSFCDKLFGLVIKDIEAMDPSILRGEHASSKKQKIEIGLLLGNSQVIFEKSESSSMTLIGKAKTRESRQSIITPDWNFEKMGIGGLDKEFSDIFRRAFASRVFPPDIVEQMGCKHVKGILLYGPPGCGKTLMARQIGKMLNAREPKIVNGPEILNKYVGESEANIRKLFADAEDEQKRLGANSGLHIIIFDEIDAICKQRGSMAGSTGVHDTVVNQLLSKIDGVEQLNNILVIGMTNRPDLIDEALLRPGRLEVKMEIGLPDEKGRIQILHIHTAKMRQYNLLSSDVEIKELAVETKNYSGAELEGLVRAAQSTAMNRHIKASNTVEVNIETAERLQVSRLDFMASLNNDIKPAFGTNQEDYASYIMNGIIRWGDPVSAVLEDGELLVQQTKNSDRTPLVSVLLEGPPNSGKTALAAKISEDSQFPFIKICSPDKMIGHSEIAKCQAIKKIFEDAYKSQLSCVVVDDIERLLDYVPIGPRFSNLVLQALLVLLKKAPPKGRKLLIIGTTSRKDVLREMEMLDAFSTTIHIPNISRGDQLVEALELLGSFQEKERATIAKAVKDQRVWIGIKKLLMLIEMAVQMDPDYRVSKFLSLLKDEGALGSNKFEAI
;
A
#
# COMPACT_ATOMS: atom_id res chain seq x y z
N MET A 1 7.28 17.89 70.32
CA MET A 1 7.07 16.43 70.19
C MET A 1 8.12 15.76 71.05
N THR A 2 7.72 14.90 71.98
CA THR A 2 8.61 14.08 72.80
C THR A 2 9.32 13.08 71.89
N SER A 3 10.64 13.20 71.73
CA SER A 3 11.47 12.19 71.07
C SER A 3 11.99 11.21 72.13
N ARG A 4 12.06 9.92 71.77
CA ARG A 4 12.57 8.87 72.66
C ARG A 4 13.44 7.90 71.86
N MET A 5 14.56 7.51 72.45
CA MET A 5 15.44 6.48 71.90
C MET A 5 14.86 5.10 72.21
N MET A 6 14.74 4.26 71.19
CA MET A 6 14.26 2.87 71.30
C MET A 6 15.20 1.92 70.57
N GLN A 7 15.26 0.67 71.02
CA GLN A 7 16.01 -0.38 70.32
C GLN A 7 15.14 -1.11 69.31
N THR A 8 15.70 -1.45 68.16
CA THR A 8 14.99 -2.19 67.12
C THR A 8 14.92 -3.69 67.45
N GLY A 9 13.71 -4.23 67.50
CA GLY A 9 13.42 -5.65 67.72
C GLY A 9 12.96 -6.37 66.46
N ARG A 10 12.87 -7.70 66.54
CA ARG A 10 12.22 -8.53 65.52
C ARG A 10 10.72 -8.64 65.82
N CYS A 11 9.89 -8.59 64.78
CA CYS A 11 8.45 -8.88 64.87
C CYS A 11 8.20 -10.25 65.56
N PRO A 12 7.32 -10.32 66.58
CA PRO A 12 7.10 -11.56 67.35
C PRO A 12 6.41 -12.69 66.58
N THR A 13 5.46 -12.35 65.70
CA THR A 13 4.66 -13.32 64.94
C THR A 13 4.60 -12.95 63.47
N ASP A 14 4.33 -13.94 62.62
CA ASP A 14 4.17 -13.74 61.18
C ASP A 14 2.85 -13.01 60.85
N GLU A 15 1.81 -13.17 61.66
CA GLU A 15 0.55 -12.43 61.53
C GLU A 15 0.77 -10.92 61.66
N LEU A 16 1.57 -10.50 62.65
CA LEU A 16 1.94 -9.09 62.82
C LEU A 16 2.81 -8.60 61.65
N SER A 17 3.58 -9.49 61.02
CA SER A 17 4.37 -9.14 59.83
C SER A 17 3.50 -8.80 58.61
N LEU A 18 2.27 -9.32 58.53
CA LEU A 18 1.32 -9.02 57.45
C LEU A 18 0.60 -7.68 57.66
N THR A 19 0.57 -7.15 58.88
CA THR A 19 -0.17 -5.91 59.20
C THR A 19 0.56 -4.61 58.79
N ASN A 20 1.82 -4.71 58.35
CA ASN A 20 2.68 -3.55 58.07
C ASN A 20 2.72 -2.49 59.21
N CYS A 21 2.51 -2.92 60.46
CA CYS A 21 2.63 -2.08 61.64
C CYS A 21 3.98 -2.29 62.33
N ALA A 22 4.53 -1.24 62.95
CA ALA A 22 5.64 -1.36 63.89
C ALA A 22 5.07 -1.72 65.28
N VAL A 23 5.63 -2.75 65.91
CA VAL A 23 5.05 -3.35 67.11
C VAL A 23 5.75 -2.84 68.37
N VAL A 24 4.99 -2.33 69.33
CA VAL A 24 5.50 -1.78 70.61
C VAL A 24 4.86 -2.47 71.81
N GLY A 25 5.45 -2.31 72.99
CA GLY A 25 4.90 -2.88 74.22
C GLY A 25 3.66 -2.12 74.71
N GLU A 26 2.69 -2.80 75.33
CA GLU A 26 1.46 -2.17 75.86
C GLU A 26 1.71 -1.09 76.92
N LYS A 27 2.88 -1.13 77.58
CA LYS A 27 3.28 -0.18 78.62
C LYS A 27 3.78 1.16 78.06
N GLU A 28 3.78 1.37 76.74
CA GLU A 28 4.28 2.56 76.06
C GLU A 28 3.16 3.51 75.57
N LEU A 29 2.21 3.82 76.46
CA LEU A 29 1.02 4.65 76.25
C LEU A 29 1.27 6.14 75.87
N GLN A 30 2.52 6.55 75.64
CA GLN A 30 2.89 7.94 75.29
C GLN A 30 2.98 8.20 73.77
N PHE A 31 2.99 7.14 72.95
CA PHE A 31 3.04 7.29 71.51
C PHE A 31 1.64 7.36 70.90
N GLU A 32 1.47 8.27 69.94
CA GLU A 32 0.26 8.33 69.13
C GLU A 32 0.25 7.19 68.09
N HIS A 33 -0.85 7.03 67.36
CA HIS A 33 -1.03 5.92 66.43
C HIS A 33 0.03 5.84 65.32
N HIS A 34 0.68 6.96 64.97
CA HIS A 34 1.74 7.02 63.97
C HIS A 34 3.01 7.67 64.53
N VAL A 35 4.15 7.12 64.14
CA VAL A 35 5.47 7.60 64.58
C VAL A 35 6.42 7.74 63.39
N THR A 36 7.32 8.70 63.49
CA THR A 36 8.50 8.80 62.63
C THR A 36 9.68 8.16 63.32
N VAL A 37 10.31 7.22 62.63
CA VAL A 37 11.55 6.55 63.02
C VAL A 37 12.67 7.14 62.18
N ARG A 38 13.65 7.73 62.85
CA ARG A 38 14.80 8.35 62.18
C ARG A 38 15.99 7.39 62.20
N ASN A 39 16.49 7.05 61.01
CA ASN A 39 17.80 6.43 60.84
C ASN A 39 18.85 7.53 60.60
N LEU A 40 20.14 7.18 60.49
CA LEU A 40 21.26 8.12 60.35
C LEU A 40 21.10 9.15 59.21
N THR A 41 20.33 8.82 58.16
CA THR A 41 20.19 9.66 56.95
C THR A 41 18.75 10.01 56.56
N HIS A 42 17.73 9.24 56.94
CA HIS A 42 16.33 9.41 56.50
C HIS A 42 15.30 9.23 57.61
N LYS A 43 14.12 9.85 57.42
CA LYS A 43 12.95 9.73 58.29
C LYS A 43 11.92 8.82 57.64
N TYR A 44 11.48 7.79 58.36
CA TYR A 44 10.47 6.84 57.90
C TYR A 44 9.24 6.92 58.80
N VAL A 45 8.03 6.88 58.23
CA VAL A 45 6.79 6.93 59.00
C VAL A 45 6.20 5.52 59.10
N PHE A 46 5.86 5.12 60.33
CA PHE A 46 5.26 3.83 60.64
C PHE A 46 3.99 4.00 61.47
N THR A 47 3.09 3.04 61.36
CA THR A 47 1.89 2.94 62.22
C THR A 47 2.16 1.96 63.35
N LEU A 48 1.75 2.29 64.57
CA LEU A 48 2.01 1.49 65.76
C LEU A 48 0.89 0.49 66.04
N LYS A 49 1.29 -0.71 66.46
CA LYS A 49 0.40 -1.72 67.05
C LYS A 49 1.01 -2.26 68.34
N THR A 50 0.21 -2.42 69.40
CA THR A 50 0.71 -2.91 70.68
C THR A 50 0.68 -4.44 70.73
N HIS A 51 1.67 -5.07 71.35
CA HIS A 51 1.68 -6.50 71.61
C HIS A 51 2.35 -6.84 72.96
N PRO A 52 1.80 -7.79 73.75
CA PRO A 52 2.33 -8.12 75.08
C PRO A 52 3.76 -8.67 75.09
N SER A 53 4.21 -9.29 74.00
CA SER A 53 5.52 -9.97 73.94
C SER A 53 6.70 -9.05 73.67
N VAL A 54 6.48 -7.74 73.49
CA VAL A 54 7.53 -6.76 73.20
C VAL A 54 7.94 -6.06 74.51
N SER A 55 9.23 -6.10 74.83
CA SER A 55 9.78 -5.44 76.01
C SER A 55 9.71 -3.91 75.90
N SER A 56 9.50 -3.22 77.02
CA SER A 56 9.51 -1.76 77.06
C SER A 56 10.88 -1.22 76.62
N GLY A 57 10.89 -0.19 75.78
CA GLY A 57 12.08 0.38 75.17
C GLY A 57 12.47 -0.24 73.83
N THR A 58 11.72 -1.23 73.34
CA THR A 58 11.98 -1.92 72.07
C THR A 58 10.84 -1.73 71.09
N ILE A 59 11.14 -1.39 69.83
CA ILE A 59 10.19 -1.33 68.72
C ILE A 59 10.50 -2.43 67.71
N ALA A 60 9.57 -3.36 67.55
CA ALA A 60 9.73 -4.52 66.70
C ALA A 60 9.26 -4.26 65.27
N PHE A 61 10.11 -4.61 64.29
CA PHE A 61 9.82 -4.45 62.87
C PHE A 61 9.80 -5.79 62.14
N SER A 62 8.94 -5.89 61.13
CA SER A 62 8.91 -7.02 60.20
C SER A 62 10.14 -7.03 59.27
N LEU A 63 10.38 -8.15 58.58
CA LEU A 63 11.50 -8.24 57.63
C LEU A 63 11.38 -7.26 56.45
N PRO A 64 10.20 -7.08 55.79
CA PRO A 64 10.03 -6.10 54.72
C PRO A 64 10.29 -4.67 55.18
N GLN A 65 9.75 -4.28 56.34
CA GLN A 65 9.94 -2.95 56.90
C GLN A 65 11.41 -2.66 57.22
N ARG A 66 12.14 -3.64 57.78
CA ARG A 66 13.57 -3.49 58.07
C ARG A 66 14.41 -3.37 56.80
N LYS A 67 14.09 -4.13 55.76
CA LYS A 67 14.75 -4.02 54.45
C LYS A 67 14.51 -2.65 53.82
N TRP A 68 13.28 -2.14 53.90
CA TRP A 68 12.94 -0.82 53.38
C TRP A 68 13.62 0.31 54.15
N ALA A 69 13.56 0.29 55.49
CA ALA A 69 14.13 1.36 56.33
C ALA A 69 15.64 1.21 56.64
N GLY A 70 16.26 0.11 56.21
CA GLY A 70 17.67 -0.19 56.46
C GLY A 70 17.99 -0.37 57.95
N LEU A 71 17.13 -1.06 58.70
CA LEU A 71 17.23 -1.25 60.15
C LEU A 71 17.77 -2.63 60.51
N SER A 72 18.83 -2.68 61.32
CA SER A 72 19.37 -3.91 61.91
C SER A 72 18.67 -4.21 63.25
N ILE A 73 18.78 -5.43 63.78
CA ILE A 73 18.25 -5.78 65.11
C ILE A 73 19.21 -5.25 66.18
N GLY A 74 18.69 -4.64 67.25
CA GLY A 74 19.47 -4.08 68.36
C GLY A 74 20.07 -2.70 68.07
N GLN A 75 19.69 -2.08 66.96
CA GLN A 75 20.09 -0.71 66.62
C GLN A 75 19.26 0.28 67.45
N GLU A 76 19.89 1.35 67.94
CA GLU A 76 19.15 2.44 68.56
C GLU A 76 18.61 3.40 67.49
N VAL A 77 17.33 3.73 67.61
CA VAL A 77 16.62 4.63 66.70
C VAL A 77 15.86 5.69 67.48
N GLU A 78 15.82 6.90 66.92
CA GLU A 78 15.02 8.00 67.47
C GLU A 78 13.58 7.88 66.95
N VAL A 79 12.63 7.73 67.88
CA VAL A 79 11.20 7.63 67.59
C VAL A 79 10.49 8.90 68.05
N THR A 80 9.71 9.50 67.16
CA THR A 80 8.95 10.74 67.40
C THR A 80 7.49 10.58 66.97
N ASN A 81 6.55 11.18 67.71
CA ASN A 81 5.14 11.17 67.30
C ASN A 81 4.94 11.93 65.98
N TYR A 82 4.16 11.36 65.07
CA TYR A 82 3.84 11.96 63.78
C TYR A 82 2.33 12.16 63.64
N LYS A 83 1.92 13.41 63.40
CA LYS A 83 0.51 13.76 63.11
C LYS A 83 0.35 14.02 61.63
N PHE A 84 -0.54 13.26 61.00
CA PHE A 84 -0.94 13.50 59.61
C PHE A 84 -1.80 14.76 59.50
N ASP A 85 -1.51 15.58 58.48
CA ASP A 85 -2.42 16.64 58.05
C ASP A 85 -3.52 16.02 57.18
N LYS A 86 -4.69 15.81 57.79
CA LYS A 86 -5.86 15.20 57.13
C LYS A 86 -6.35 15.97 55.91
N SER A 87 -5.94 17.24 55.71
CA SER A 87 -6.35 18.03 54.56
C SER A 87 -5.49 17.80 53.31
N LYS A 88 -4.26 17.29 53.46
CA LYS A 88 -3.26 17.21 52.38
C LYS A 88 -2.60 15.84 52.23
N GLN A 89 -2.62 15.02 53.28
CA GLN A 89 -1.91 13.74 53.32
C GLN A 89 -2.86 12.54 53.34
N CYS A 90 -4.15 12.73 53.06
CA CYS A 90 -5.08 11.61 52.86
C CYS A 90 -4.93 11.06 51.45
N ILE A 91 -4.77 9.75 51.34
CA ILE A 91 -4.61 9.09 50.05
C ILE A 91 -5.95 9.09 49.31
N SER A 92 -5.98 9.62 48.09
CA SER A 92 -7.08 9.42 47.15
C SER A 92 -6.85 8.20 46.30
N THR A 93 -5.66 8.09 45.71
CA THR A 93 -5.31 7.00 44.81
C THR A 93 -3.90 6.53 45.12
N MET A 94 -3.68 5.23 45.23
CA MET A 94 -2.37 4.63 45.47
C MET A 94 -2.10 3.54 44.44
N THR A 95 -0.95 3.65 43.77
CA THR A 95 -0.50 2.65 42.80
C THR A 95 0.52 1.73 43.47
N VAL A 96 0.24 0.44 43.43
CA VAL A 96 1.03 -0.60 44.11
C VAL A 96 1.52 -1.63 43.10
N GLU A 97 2.84 -1.79 43.01
CA GLU A 97 3.46 -2.88 42.27
C GLU A 97 3.32 -4.19 43.07
N ILE A 98 2.83 -5.25 42.44
CA ILE A 98 2.61 -6.57 43.04
C ILE A 98 3.42 -7.66 42.32
N ASP A 99 4.04 -8.54 43.12
CA ASP A 99 4.69 -9.77 42.66
C ASP A 99 4.50 -10.91 43.68
N PHE A 100 4.71 -12.16 43.27
CA PHE A 100 4.73 -13.29 44.20
C PHE A 100 5.94 -13.20 45.13
N LEU A 101 5.73 -13.26 46.45
CA LEU A 101 6.84 -13.20 47.41
C LEU A 101 7.78 -14.41 47.28
N GLN A 102 7.22 -15.58 46.98
CA GLN A 102 7.97 -16.82 46.79
C GLN A 102 7.89 -17.28 45.33
N LYS A 103 9.00 -17.17 44.60
CA LYS A 103 9.11 -17.59 43.18
C LYS A 103 8.89 -19.09 42.93
N LYS A 104 8.81 -19.91 43.99
CA LYS A 104 8.51 -21.36 43.88
C LYS A 104 7.00 -21.67 43.77
N ASN A 105 6.12 -20.76 44.20
CA ASN A 105 4.67 -20.96 44.28
C ASN A 105 3.90 -20.11 43.26
N VAL A 106 4.54 -19.81 42.13
CA VAL A 106 3.93 -19.03 41.03
C VAL A 106 2.86 -19.88 40.35
N ASP A 107 1.66 -19.34 40.22
CA ASP A 107 0.60 -19.91 39.39
C ASP A 107 0.14 -18.93 38.31
N SER A 108 -0.56 -19.47 37.32
CA SER A 108 -1.16 -18.73 36.22
C SER A 108 -2.64 -18.39 36.45
N ASN A 109 -3.13 -18.54 37.69
CA ASN A 109 -4.52 -18.22 38.00
C ASN A 109 -4.76 -16.71 37.91
N PRO A 110 -5.93 -16.29 37.40
CA PRO A 110 -6.29 -14.88 37.39
C PRO A 110 -6.69 -14.40 38.79
N TYR A 111 -6.15 -13.26 39.21
CA TYR A 111 -6.50 -12.60 40.47
C TYR A 111 -7.37 -11.37 40.19
N ASP A 112 -8.49 -11.28 40.92
CA ASP A 112 -9.46 -10.18 40.80
C ASP A 112 -8.98 -8.96 41.60
N SER A 113 -8.43 -7.97 40.90
CA SER A 113 -7.90 -6.73 41.46
C SER A 113 -8.95 -5.92 42.23
N ASP A 114 -10.23 -6.00 41.89
CA ASP A 114 -11.28 -5.24 42.58
C ASP A 114 -11.53 -5.84 43.98
N LYS A 115 -11.54 -7.18 44.08
CA LYS A 115 -11.62 -7.89 45.37
C LYS A 115 -10.36 -7.69 46.20
N MET A 116 -9.18 -7.78 45.56
CA MET A 116 -7.91 -7.53 46.22
C MET A 116 -7.84 -6.11 46.78
N ALA A 117 -8.32 -5.10 46.05
CA ALA A 117 -8.33 -3.72 46.51
C ALA A 117 -9.28 -3.55 47.70
N GLY A 118 -10.46 -4.19 47.65
CA GLY A 118 -11.41 -4.20 48.77
C GLY A 118 -10.81 -4.81 50.03
N GLU A 119 -10.18 -5.98 49.92
CA GLU A 119 -9.52 -6.66 51.04
C GLU A 119 -8.30 -5.87 51.54
N PHE A 120 -7.51 -5.30 50.64
CA PHE A 120 -6.38 -4.45 50.98
C PHE A 120 -6.81 -3.24 51.82
N ILE A 121 -7.87 -2.53 51.42
CA ILE A 121 -8.38 -1.38 52.16
C ILE A 121 -8.94 -1.82 53.53
N GLN A 122 -9.62 -2.97 53.60
CA GLN A 122 -10.12 -3.50 54.88
C GLN A 122 -8.99 -3.83 55.85
N HIS A 123 -7.90 -4.45 55.38
CA HIS A 123 -6.77 -4.85 56.22
C HIS A 123 -5.83 -3.69 56.59
N PHE A 124 -5.65 -2.72 55.69
CA PHE A 124 -4.68 -1.64 55.87
C PHE A 124 -5.33 -0.26 56.09
N ASN A 125 -6.60 -0.23 56.50
CA ASN A 125 -7.29 1.02 56.81
C ASN A 125 -6.56 1.80 57.92
N ASN A 126 -6.49 3.12 57.76
CA ASN A 126 -5.86 4.04 58.70
C ASN A 126 -4.37 3.76 58.95
N LEU A 127 -3.67 3.19 57.97
CA LEU A 127 -2.21 3.01 58.02
C LEU A 127 -1.48 4.06 57.18
N ALA A 128 -0.29 4.42 57.67
CA ALA A 128 0.67 5.26 56.97
C ALA A 128 1.40 4.47 55.88
N PHE A 129 1.45 5.06 54.69
CA PHE A 129 2.19 4.54 53.54
C PHE A 129 3.10 5.60 52.94
N SER A 130 4.28 5.16 52.48
CA SER A 130 5.27 6.00 51.81
C SER A 130 5.64 5.45 50.44
N ILE A 131 6.00 6.32 49.50
CA ILE A 131 6.52 5.90 48.20
C ILE A 131 7.79 5.03 48.40
N GLY A 132 7.86 3.91 47.67
CA GLY A 132 8.94 2.93 47.75
C GLY A 132 8.84 1.93 48.90
N GLN A 133 7.81 2.05 49.77
CA GLN A 133 7.64 1.14 50.89
C GLN A 133 7.32 -0.28 50.42
N GLN A 134 8.03 -1.25 50.99
CA GLN A 134 7.83 -2.67 50.75
C GLN A 134 6.99 -3.29 51.86
N LEU A 135 5.95 -4.03 51.50
CA LEU A 135 5.14 -4.80 52.44
C LEU A 135 4.72 -6.15 51.84
N VAL A 136 4.10 -6.98 52.68
CA VAL A 136 3.58 -8.29 52.28
C VAL A 136 2.08 -8.28 52.45
N PHE A 137 1.36 -8.79 51.45
CA PHE A 137 -0.09 -8.92 51.46
C PHE A 137 -0.47 -10.37 51.26
N SER A 138 -1.42 -10.86 52.06
CA SER A 138 -1.97 -12.19 51.89
C SER A 138 -3.31 -12.10 51.20
N PHE A 139 -3.51 -12.89 50.16
CA PHE A 139 -4.78 -12.99 49.44
C PHE A 139 -4.97 -14.44 48.97
N CYS A 140 -6.12 -15.04 49.27
CA CYS A 140 -6.44 -16.45 48.99
C CYS A 140 -5.31 -17.43 49.39
N ASP A 141 -4.82 -17.33 50.63
CA ASP A 141 -3.73 -18.15 51.20
C ASP A 141 -2.38 -18.06 50.48
N LYS A 142 -2.18 -17.02 49.64
CA LYS A 142 -0.90 -16.72 49.00
C LYS A 142 -0.31 -15.43 49.50
N LEU A 143 1.02 -15.36 49.43
CA LEU A 143 1.81 -14.21 49.88
C LEU A 143 2.36 -13.44 48.68
N PHE A 144 2.00 -12.17 48.61
CA PHE A 144 2.45 -11.23 47.61
C PHE A 144 3.41 -10.22 48.24
N GLY A 145 4.49 -9.92 47.53
CA GLY A 145 5.33 -8.77 47.82
C GLY A 145 4.77 -7.54 47.12
N LEU A 146 4.53 -6.48 47.87
CA LEU A 146 4.01 -5.22 47.35
C LEU A 146 5.04 -4.11 47.51
N VAL A 147 5.13 -3.24 46.52
CA VAL A 147 5.96 -2.03 46.53
C VAL A 147 5.11 -0.84 46.11
N ILE A 148 5.07 0.20 46.93
CA ILE A 148 4.28 1.39 46.64
C ILE A 148 5.02 2.26 45.63
N LYS A 149 4.40 2.57 44.49
CA LYS A 149 5.03 3.34 43.40
C LYS A 149 4.68 4.81 43.46
N ASP A 150 3.39 5.10 43.60
CA ASP A 150 2.87 6.46 43.53
C ASP A 150 1.69 6.63 44.48
N ILE A 151 1.57 7.82 45.06
CA ILE A 151 0.50 8.17 45.99
C ILE A 151 -0.02 9.56 45.59
N GLU A 152 -1.32 9.62 45.35
CA GLU A 152 -2.04 10.85 45.04
C GLU A 152 -2.90 11.26 46.24
N ALA A 153 -2.79 12.53 46.65
CA ALA A 153 -3.60 13.10 47.72
C ALA A 153 -5.04 13.36 47.27
N MET A 154 -5.96 13.32 48.21
CA MET A 154 -7.34 13.77 48.03
C MET A 154 -7.40 15.27 47.86
N ASP A 155 -8.13 15.72 46.84
CA ASP A 155 -8.38 17.14 46.62
C ASP A 155 -9.26 17.67 47.78
N PRO A 156 -8.79 18.67 48.56
CA PRO A 156 -9.57 19.23 49.66
C PRO A 156 -10.92 19.84 49.22
N SER A 157 -11.10 20.10 47.91
CA SER A 157 -12.35 20.60 47.32
C SER A 157 -13.48 19.57 47.33
N ILE A 158 -13.15 18.26 47.26
CA ILE A 158 -14.13 17.16 47.29
C ILE A 158 -14.77 17.04 48.68
N LEU A 159 -14.02 17.34 49.75
CA LEU A 159 -14.52 17.38 51.12
C LEU A 159 -15.50 18.56 51.36
N ARG A 160 -15.51 19.57 50.48
CA ARG A 160 -16.38 20.76 50.54
C ARG A 160 -17.55 20.73 49.55
N GLY A 161 -17.66 19.72 48.69
CA GLY A 161 -18.78 19.56 47.75
C GLY A 161 -18.65 20.37 46.44
N GLU A 162 -17.47 20.84 46.07
CA GLU A 162 -17.22 21.59 44.81
C GLU A 162 -16.68 20.68 43.69
N HIS A 163 -16.79 21.13 42.43
CA HIS A 163 -16.32 20.38 41.25
C HIS A 163 -14.80 20.16 41.27
N ALA A 164 -14.38 18.90 41.07
CA ALA A 164 -12.98 18.47 41.15
C ALA A 164 -12.08 19.20 40.15
N SER A 165 -10.99 19.79 40.64
CA SER A 165 -9.89 20.27 39.80
C SER A 165 -9.11 19.06 39.27
N SER A 166 -8.80 19.04 37.98
CA SER A 166 -8.20 17.90 37.27
C SER A 166 -6.71 17.67 37.57
N LYS A 167 -6.08 18.43 38.47
CA LYS A 167 -4.69 18.20 38.90
C LYS A 167 -4.64 17.50 40.26
N LYS A 168 -4.40 16.19 40.22
CA LYS A 168 -4.13 15.38 41.42
C LYS A 168 -2.72 15.69 41.95
N GLN A 169 -2.61 15.95 43.25
CA GLN A 169 -1.32 16.26 43.88
C GLN A 169 -0.60 14.97 44.27
N LYS A 170 0.61 14.75 43.75
CA LYS A 170 1.47 13.64 44.20
C LYS A 170 2.08 13.95 45.56
N ILE A 171 2.08 12.97 46.46
CA ILE A 171 2.61 13.07 47.82
C ILE A 171 3.57 11.91 48.10
N GLU A 172 4.62 12.16 48.88
CA GLU A 172 5.59 11.11 49.24
C GLU A 172 5.08 10.18 50.35
N ILE A 173 4.24 10.71 51.25
CA ILE A 173 3.72 10.00 52.42
C ILE A 173 2.24 10.35 52.57
N GLY A 174 1.41 9.33 52.75
CA GLY A 174 -0.03 9.50 52.94
C GLY A 174 -0.63 8.49 53.92
N LEU A 175 -1.84 8.81 54.39
CA LEU A 175 -2.68 7.98 55.24
C LEU A 175 -3.77 7.32 54.38
N LEU A 176 -3.84 5.98 54.39
CA LEU A 176 -4.90 5.25 53.69
C LEU A 176 -6.21 5.36 54.47
N LEU A 177 -7.28 5.74 53.78
CA LEU A 177 -8.64 5.80 54.34
C LEU A 177 -9.55 4.82 53.60
N GLY A 178 -10.70 4.51 54.20
CA GLY A 178 -11.68 3.59 53.60
C GLY A 178 -12.24 4.02 52.23
N ASN A 179 -12.10 5.29 51.87
CA ASN A 179 -12.51 5.85 50.57
C ASN A 179 -11.36 6.02 49.57
N SER A 180 -10.14 5.59 49.92
CA SER A 180 -9.00 5.57 49.01
C SER A 180 -9.19 4.51 47.92
N GLN A 181 -8.70 4.77 46.71
CA GLN A 181 -8.66 3.82 45.61
C GLN A 181 -7.26 3.21 45.49
N VAL A 182 -7.18 1.88 45.43
CA VAL A 182 -5.92 1.16 45.25
C VAL A 182 -5.88 0.60 43.83
N ILE A 183 -4.78 0.85 43.13
CA ILE A 183 -4.55 0.40 41.76
C ILE A 183 -3.34 -0.54 41.79
N PHE A 184 -3.52 -1.77 41.34
CA PHE A 184 -2.43 -2.74 41.26
C PHE A 184 -1.75 -2.73 39.89
N GLU A 185 -0.43 -2.79 39.90
CA GLU A 185 0.42 -2.95 38.72
C GLU A 185 1.27 -4.21 38.90
N LYS A 186 1.34 -5.07 37.89
CA LYS A 186 2.21 -6.25 37.97
C LYS A 186 3.68 -5.83 37.79
N SER A 187 4.60 -6.54 38.43
CA SER A 187 6.03 -6.35 38.13
C SER A 187 6.36 -6.81 36.70
N GLU A 188 7.28 -6.13 36.01
CA GLU A 188 7.69 -6.45 34.62
C GLU A 188 8.19 -7.90 34.45
N SER A 189 8.74 -8.47 35.52
CA SER A 189 9.26 -9.85 35.53
C SER A 189 8.24 -10.91 35.95
N SER A 190 7.03 -10.51 36.33
CA SER A 190 6.02 -11.40 36.88
C SER A 190 5.08 -11.96 35.80
N SER A 191 4.78 -13.26 35.89
CA SER A 191 3.84 -13.95 35.00
C SER A 191 2.39 -13.92 35.52
N MET A 192 2.10 -13.11 36.54
CA MET A 192 0.77 -13.02 37.14
C MET A 192 -0.25 -12.34 36.22
N THR A 193 -1.50 -12.79 36.30
CA THR A 193 -2.61 -12.23 35.53
C THR A 193 -3.58 -11.51 36.45
N LEU A 194 -3.69 -10.18 36.30
CA LEU A 194 -4.62 -9.34 37.05
C LEU A 194 -5.87 -9.03 36.20
N ILE A 195 -7.05 -9.34 36.75
CA ILE A 195 -8.36 -9.07 36.16
C ILE A 195 -9.06 -7.98 37.00
N GLY A 196 -9.95 -7.18 36.42
CA GLY A 196 -10.73 -6.16 37.14
C GLY A 196 -10.39 -4.73 36.73
N LYS A 197 -11.04 -3.76 37.39
CA LYS A 197 -10.92 -2.32 37.09
C LYS A 197 -9.83 -1.64 37.91
N ALA A 198 -9.52 -2.17 39.10
CA ALA A 198 -8.47 -1.71 40.02
C ALA A 198 -7.05 -2.13 39.60
N LYS A 199 -6.78 -2.20 38.29
CA LYS A 199 -5.44 -2.38 37.74
C LYS A 199 -5.01 -1.11 37.02
N THR A 200 -3.71 -0.84 36.99
CA THR A 200 -3.20 0.20 36.10
C THR A 200 -3.66 -0.18 34.70
N ARG A 201 -4.40 0.70 34.04
CA ARG A 201 -4.55 0.61 32.59
C ARG A 201 -3.14 0.79 32.07
N GLU A 202 -2.39 -0.31 31.94
CA GLU A 202 -1.16 -0.32 31.17
C GLU A 202 -1.54 0.42 29.90
N SER A 203 -0.92 1.58 29.71
CA SER A 203 -1.04 2.32 28.46
C SER A 203 -0.49 1.36 27.42
N ARG A 204 -1.36 0.50 26.86
CA ARG A 204 -1.11 -0.10 25.57
C ARG A 204 -0.73 1.10 24.75
N GLN A 205 0.55 1.20 24.40
CA GLN A 205 1.04 2.26 23.55
C GLN A 205 0.05 2.31 22.42
N SER A 206 -0.68 3.42 22.33
CA SER A 206 -1.71 3.58 21.31
C SER A 206 -1.02 3.23 20.01
N ILE A 207 -1.42 2.11 19.41
CA ILE A 207 -0.81 1.53 18.20
C ILE A 207 -0.86 2.58 17.07
N ILE A 208 -1.65 3.65 17.23
CA ILE A 208 -1.81 4.70 16.25
C ILE A 208 -1.63 6.05 16.93
N THR A 209 -0.68 6.84 16.44
CA THR A 209 -0.61 8.29 16.69
C THR A 209 -1.78 8.97 15.97
N PRO A 210 -2.60 9.78 16.67
CA PRO A 210 -3.81 10.38 16.09
C PRO A 210 -3.54 11.44 15.00
N ASP A 211 -2.28 11.88 14.80
CA ASP A 211 -1.91 12.91 13.83
C ASP A 211 -1.41 12.32 12.49
N TRP A 212 -2.28 11.65 11.73
CA TRP A 212 -1.93 11.18 10.39
C TRP A 212 -2.29 12.21 9.33
N ASN A 213 -1.31 12.63 8.53
CA ASN A 213 -1.50 13.45 7.34
C ASN A 213 -0.85 12.74 6.15
N PHE A 214 -1.66 12.32 5.17
CA PHE A 214 -1.21 11.51 4.03
C PHE A 214 -0.12 12.19 3.20
N GLU A 215 -0.23 13.50 2.99
CA GLU A 215 0.78 14.29 2.28
C GLU A 215 2.14 14.30 3.00
N LYS A 216 2.13 14.34 4.35
CA LYS A 216 3.36 14.29 5.15
C LYS A 216 4.03 12.91 5.13
N MET A 217 3.25 11.86 4.84
CA MET A 217 3.74 10.48 4.75
C MET A 217 4.30 10.12 3.37
N GLY A 218 4.20 11.03 2.40
CA GLY A 218 4.74 10.83 1.05
C GLY A 218 3.96 9.80 0.23
N ILE A 219 2.69 9.54 0.57
CA ILE A 219 1.76 8.77 -0.26
C ILE A 219 0.83 9.76 -0.95
N GLY A 220 0.78 9.73 -2.28
CA GLY A 220 -0.15 10.52 -3.08
C GLY A 220 -1.04 9.62 -3.93
N GLY A 221 -2.31 9.99 -4.08
CA GLY A 221 -3.24 9.38 -5.03
C GLY A 221 -3.88 8.05 -4.63
N LEU A 222 -3.62 7.56 -3.41
CA LEU A 222 -4.12 6.26 -2.92
C LEU A 222 -5.00 6.39 -1.66
N ASP A 223 -5.63 7.56 -1.47
CA ASP A 223 -6.37 7.89 -0.25
C ASP A 223 -7.58 6.97 -0.03
N LYS A 224 -8.27 6.58 -1.13
CA LYS A 224 -9.45 5.71 -1.07
C LYS A 224 -9.06 4.28 -0.71
N GLU A 225 -8.08 3.75 -1.42
CA GLU A 225 -7.49 2.43 -1.22
C GLU A 225 -6.98 2.31 0.22
N PHE A 226 -6.22 3.30 0.69
CA PHE A 226 -5.71 3.30 2.05
C PHE A 226 -6.84 3.34 3.10
N SER A 227 -7.85 4.19 2.91
CA SER A 227 -9.02 4.28 3.82
C SER A 227 -9.77 2.95 3.91
N ASP A 228 -9.91 2.24 2.79
CA ASP A 228 -10.53 0.92 2.74
C ASP A 228 -9.69 -0.15 3.46
N ILE A 229 -8.36 -0.15 3.31
CA ILE A 229 -7.48 -1.00 4.13
C ILE A 229 -7.67 -0.67 5.60
N PHE A 230 -7.67 0.61 5.95
CA PHE A 230 -7.75 1.04 7.34
C PHE A 230 -9.05 0.61 8.00
N ARG A 231 -10.17 0.81 7.32
CA ARG A 231 -11.48 0.35 7.78
C ARG A 231 -11.56 -1.17 7.92
N ARG A 232 -11.01 -1.93 6.96
CA ARG A 232 -11.14 -3.40 6.95
C ARG A 232 -10.15 -4.11 7.85
N ALA A 233 -8.89 -3.69 7.87
CA ALA A 233 -7.80 -4.38 8.57
C ALA A 233 -7.48 -3.76 9.94
N PHE A 234 -7.47 -2.43 10.02
CA PHE A 234 -6.99 -1.72 11.21
C PHE A 234 -8.08 -1.37 12.22
N ALA A 235 -9.33 -1.17 11.78
CA ALA A 235 -10.43 -0.81 12.68
C ALA A 235 -10.52 -1.71 13.92
N SER A 236 -10.49 -3.03 13.74
CA SER A 236 -10.53 -4.00 14.86
C SER A 236 -9.40 -3.83 15.88
N ARG A 237 -8.26 -3.25 15.48
CA ARG A 237 -7.09 -3.02 16.33
C ARG A 237 -7.08 -1.63 16.97
N VAL A 238 -7.87 -0.68 16.43
CA VAL A 238 -8.03 0.67 16.98
C VAL A 238 -9.08 0.71 18.09
N PHE A 239 -10.15 -0.07 17.94
CA PHE A 239 -11.23 -0.10 18.91
C PHE A 239 -10.80 -0.76 20.24
N PRO A 240 -11.40 -0.34 21.37
CA PRO A 240 -11.13 -0.96 22.67
C PRO A 240 -11.36 -2.48 22.63
N PRO A 241 -10.44 -3.28 23.21
CA PRO A 241 -10.50 -4.74 23.15
C PRO A 241 -11.80 -5.31 23.73
N ASP A 242 -12.33 -4.68 24.79
CA ASP A 242 -13.56 -5.11 25.45
C ASP A 242 -14.76 -5.16 24.48
N ILE A 243 -14.83 -4.18 23.56
CA ILE A 243 -15.90 -4.12 22.56
C ILE A 243 -15.66 -5.16 21.46
N VAL A 244 -14.40 -5.35 21.05
CA VAL A 244 -14.02 -6.33 20.01
C VAL A 244 -14.29 -7.77 20.48
N GLU A 245 -13.98 -8.06 21.74
CA GLU A 245 -14.23 -9.36 22.38
C GLU A 245 -15.74 -9.62 22.51
N GLN A 246 -16.54 -8.62 22.89
CA GLN A 246 -18.00 -8.70 22.90
C GLN A 246 -18.60 -8.94 21.51
N MET A 247 -18.01 -8.37 20.46
CA MET A 247 -18.41 -8.62 19.07
C MET A 247 -17.95 -9.99 18.54
N GLY A 248 -17.04 -10.68 19.22
CA GLY A 248 -16.47 -11.96 18.77
C GLY A 248 -15.68 -11.84 17.46
N CYS A 249 -15.24 -10.64 17.09
CA CYS A 249 -14.55 -10.41 15.82
C CYS A 249 -13.09 -10.86 15.92
N LYS A 250 -12.67 -11.73 15.00
CA LYS A 250 -11.25 -12.07 14.83
C LYS A 250 -10.53 -10.93 14.09
N HIS A 251 -9.30 -10.63 14.51
CA HIS A 251 -8.47 -9.66 13.80
C HIS A 251 -8.04 -10.20 12.43
N VAL A 252 -7.97 -9.30 11.46
CA VAL A 252 -7.45 -9.62 10.12
C VAL A 252 -5.96 -9.94 10.23
N LYS A 253 -5.58 -11.12 9.72
CA LYS A 253 -4.21 -11.63 9.76
C LYS A 253 -3.36 -11.21 8.57
N GLY A 254 -3.98 -10.92 7.42
CA GLY A 254 -3.25 -10.74 6.18
C GLY A 254 -3.88 -9.76 5.19
N ILE A 255 -3.02 -8.95 4.58
CA ILE A 255 -3.33 -8.01 3.50
C ILE A 255 -2.49 -8.40 2.28
N LEU A 256 -3.10 -8.48 1.10
CA LEU A 256 -2.42 -8.67 -0.16
C LEU A 256 -2.59 -7.42 -1.03
N LEU A 257 -1.47 -6.76 -1.33
CA LEU A 257 -1.39 -5.64 -2.25
C LEU A 257 -0.93 -6.16 -3.61
N TYR A 258 -1.74 -5.97 -4.65
CA TYR A 258 -1.39 -6.38 -6.01
C TYR A 258 -1.67 -5.26 -7.01
N GLY A 259 -0.98 -5.28 -8.15
CA GLY A 259 -1.17 -4.28 -9.19
C GLY A 259 0.05 -4.12 -10.08
N PRO A 260 -0.01 -3.29 -11.13
CA PRO A 260 1.11 -3.06 -12.02
C PRO A 260 2.38 -2.59 -11.29
N PRO A 261 3.58 -2.90 -11.81
CA PRO A 261 4.84 -2.43 -11.24
C PRO A 261 4.90 -0.90 -11.21
N GLY A 262 5.69 -0.33 -10.30
CA GLY A 262 5.88 1.13 -10.22
C GLY A 262 4.75 1.93 -9.54
N CYS A 263 3.66 1.30 -9.09
CA CYS A 263 2.53 2.00 -8.46
C CYS A 263 2.65 2.19 -6.93
N GLY A 264 3.85 2.07 -6.36
CA GLY A 264 4.09 2.40 -4.95
C GLY A 264 3.65 1.36 -3.92
N LYS A 265 3.43 0.09 -4.30
CA LYS A 265 3.03 -1.00 -3.39
C LYS A 265 3.99 -1.16 -2.19
N THR A 266 5.30 -1.22 -2.47
CA THR A 266 6.36 -1.32 -1.46
C THR A 266 6.41 -0.09 -0.55
N LEU A 267 6.16 1.11 -1.10
CA LEU A 267 6.11 2.34 -0.31
C LEU A 267 4.90 2.32 0.63
N MET A 268 3.73 1.91 0.14
CA MET A 268 2.51 1.80 0.95
C MET A 268 2.70 0.82 2.11
N ALA A 269 3.25 -0.37 1.86
CA ALA A 269 3.49 -1.37 2.92
C ALA A 269 4.47 -0.85 3.99
N ARG A 270 5.56 -0.17 3.59
CA ARG A 270 6.51 0.42 4.54
C ARG A 270 5.89 1.53 5.38
N GLN A 271 5.07 2.38 4.78
CA GLN A 271 4.39 3.46 5.50
C GLN A 271 3.32 2.91 6.44
N ILE A 272 2.59 1.87 6.05
CA ILE A 272 1.67 1.15 6.96
C ILE A 272 2.43 0.62 8.17
N GLY A 273 3.59 -0.03 7.96
CA GLY A 273 4.43 -0.52 9.05
C GLY A 273 4.91 0.60 9.98
N LYS A 274 5.34 1.74 9.42
CA LYS A 274 5.79 2.90 10.20
C LYS A 274 4.64 3.60 10.94
N MET A 275 3.45 3.66 10.36
CA MET A 275 2.27 4.31 10.94
C MET A 275 1.79 3.61 12.19
N LEU A 276 1.82 2.27 12.19
CA LEU A 276 1.18 1.45 13.21
C LEU A 276 1.92 1.43 14.55
N ASN A 277 2.87 2.36 14.79
CA ASN A 277 3.74 2.46 15.97
C ASN A 277 4.11 1.09 16.56
N ALA A 278 4.22 0.11 15.68
CA ALA A 278 4.44 -1.28 16.00
C ALA A 278 5.95 -1.44 16.15
N ARG A 279 6.38 -2.59 16.64
CA ARG A 279 7.79 -2.94 16.55
C ARG A 279 8.25 -2.86 15.09
N GLU A 280 9.56 -2.67 14.92
CA GLU A 280 10.17 -2.53 13.60
C GLU A 280 9.68 -3.64 12.65
N PRO A 281 9.10 -3.28 11.49
CA PRO A 281 8.50 -4.25 10.59
C PRO A 281 9.59 -5.14 9.99
N LYS A 282 9.38 -6.46 10.01
CA LYS A 282 10.27 -7.40 9.33
C LYS A 282 9.95 -7.41 7.84
N ILE A 283 10.82 -6.80 7.04
CA ILE A 283 10.70 -6.79 5.58
C ILE A 283 11.56 -7.91 5.03
N VAL A 284 10.96 -8.81 4.25
CA VAL A 284 11.63 -9.94 3.62
C VAL A 284 11.27 -9.97 2.15
N ASN A 285 12.27 -10.15 1.29
CA ASN A 285 12.02 -10.34 -0.13
C ASN A 285 11.70 -11.82 -0.43
N GLY A 286 10.72 -12.10 -1.28
CA GLY A 286 10.30 -13.47 -1.61
C GLY A 286 11.48 -14.38 -2.00
N PRO A 287 12.35 -14.00 -2.95
CA PRO A 287 13.51 -14.78 -3.33
C PRO A 287 14.53 -15.01 -2.20
N GLU A 288 14.62 -14.12 -1.22
CA GLU A 288 15.57 -14.21 -0.10
C GLU A 288 15.27 -15.39 0.83
N ILE A 289 14.01 -15.85 0.84
CA ILE A 289 13.57 -16.99 1.65
C ILE A 289 13.96 -18.32 1.00
N LEU A 290 14.21 -18.34 -0.31
CA LEU A 290 14.46 -19.56 -1.08
C LEU A 290 15.94 -19.93 -1.05
N ASN A 291 16.28 -20.95 -0.27
CA ASN A 291 17.60 -21.58 -0.28
C ASN A 291 17.60 -22.88 -1.11
N LYS A 292 18.77 -23.23 -1.67
CA LYS A 292 18.96 -24.49 -2.43
C LYS A 292 18.93 -25.74 -1.54
N TYR A 293 19.17 -25.58 -0.25
CA TYR A 293 19.15 -26.68 0.72
C TYR A 293 17.72 -26.97 1.19
N VAL A 294 17.30 -28.23 1.02
CA VAL A 294 15.96 -28.69 1.42
C VAL A 294 15.75 -28.48 2.92
N GLY A 295 14.64 -27.85 3.29
CA GLY A 295 14.27 -27.57 4.69
C GLY A 295 14.81 -26.26 5.27
N GLU A 296 15.83 -25.63 4.68
CA GLU A 296 16.31 -24.32 5.15
C GLU A 296 15.29 -23.20 4.89
N SER A 297 14.66 -23.20 3.71
CA SER A 297 13.61 -22.22 3.36
C SER A 297 12.44 -22.26 4.36
N GLU A 298 12.06 -23.47 4.81
CA GLU A 298 11.02 -23.65 5.83
C GLU A 298 11.48 -23.19 7.20
N ALA A 299 12.73 -23.49 7.58
CA ALA A 299 13.30 -23.05 8.83
C ALA A 299 13.38 -21.52 8.91
N ASN A 300 13.71 -20.85 7.80
CA ASN A 300 13.71 -19.39 7.70
C ASN A 300 12.31 -18.82 7.95
N ILE A 301 11.27 -19.40 7.36
CA ILE A 301 9.88 -19.00 7.66
C ILE A 301 9.56 -19.23 9.13
N ARG A 302 9.91 -20.38 9.73
CA ARG A 302 9.67 -20.62 11.16
C ARG A 302 10.38 -19.59 12.05
N LYS A 303 11.61 -19.20 11.72
CA LYS A 303 12.36 -18.16 12.45
C LYS A 303 11.69 -16.79 12.36
N LEU A 304 11.08 -16.42 11.22
CA LEU A 304 10.38 -15.15 11.08
C LEU A 304 9.21 -15.01 12.05
N PHE A 305 8.45 -16.10 12.25
CA PHE A 305 7.27 -16.13 13.13
C PHE A 305 7.60 -16.47 14.60
N ALA A 306 8.78 -17.01 14.91
CA ALA A 306 9.15 -17.47 16.26
C ALA A 306 9.02 -16.36 17.33
N ASP A 307 9.51 -15.16 17.05
CA ASP A 307 9.43 -14.04 18.01
C ASP A 307 7.98 -13.65 18.31
N ALA A 308 7.10 -13.71 17.31
CA ALA A 308 5.68 -13.40 17.48
C ALA A 308 4.95 -14.51 18.23
N GLU A 309 5.32 -15.78 18.01
CA GLU A 309 4.81 -16.95 18.72
C GLU A 309 5.19 -16.94 20.19
N ASP A 310 6.48 -16.71 20.50
CA ASP A 310 6.98 -16.66 21.87
C ASP A 310 6.33 -15.54 22.66
N GLU A 311 6.11 -14.38 22.04
CA GLU A 311 5.44 -13.27 22.68
C GLU A 311 3.94 -13.50 22.86
N GLN A 312 3.27 -14.14 21.88
CA GLN A 312 1.87 -14.55 22.03
C GLN A 312 1.71 -15.54 23.19
N LYS A 313 2.66 -16.47 23.36
CA LYS A 313 2.66 -17.44 24.47
C LYS A 313 2.91 -16.78 25.82
N ARG A 314 3.74 -15.73 25.88
CA ARG A 314 4.07 -15.01 27.12
C ARG A 314 3.00 -14.01 27.56
N LEU A 315 2.44 -13.25 26.63
CA LEU A 315 1.58 -12.08 26.94
C LEU A 315 0.11 -12.25 26.48
N GLY A 316 -0.20 -13.30 25.73
CA GLY A 316 -1.57 -13.65 25.33
C GLY A 316 -2.28 -12.50 24.59
N ALA A 317 -3.39 -12.02 25.14
CA ALA A 317 -4.19 -10.95 24.55
C ALA A 317 -3.52 -9.56 24.62
N ASN A 318 -2.43 -9.42 25.38
CA ASN A 318 -1.68 -8.16 25.52
C ASN A 318 -0.42 -8.11 24.63
N SER A 319 -0.19 -9.12 23.79
CA SER A 319 0.97 -9.15 22.91
C SER A 319 0.93 -8.00 21.89
N GLY A 320 2.09 -7.38 21.65
CA GLY A 320 2.23 -6.35 20.64
C GLY A 320 2.02 -6.88 19.22
N LEU A 321 1.65 -5.98 18.31
CA LEU A 321 1.48 -6.33 16.89
C LEU A 321 2.84 -6.54 16.21
N HIS A 322 3.03 -7.71 15.62
CA HIS A 322 4.16 -8.04 14.75
C HIS A 322 3.75 -7.92 13.29
N ILE A 323 4.47 -7.08 12.53
CA ILE A 323 4.20 -6.85 11.11
C ILE A 323 5.29 -7.54 10.30
N ILE A 324 4.88 -8.42 9.38
CA ILE A 324 5.76 -9.13 8.45
C ILE A 324 5.36 -8.71 7.03
N ILE A 325 6.31 -8.14 6.30
CA ILE A 325 6.11 -7.66 4.93
C ILE A 325 6.86 -8.58 3.98
N PHE A 326 6.14 -9.23 3.07
CA PHE A 326 6.70 -10.04 1.99
C PHE A 326 6.60 -9.24 0.68
N ASP A 327 7.75 -8.85 0.13
CA ASP A 327 7.82 -8.37 -1.25
C ASP A 327 7.94 -9.55 -2.21
N GLU A 328 7.39 -9.41 -3.43
CA GLU A 328 7.37 -10.47 -4.46
C GLU A 328 6.90 -11.84 -3.92
N ILE A 329 5.77 -11.86 -3.20
CA ILE A 329 5.24 -13.07 -2.56
C ILE A 329 4.92 -14.18 -3.59
N ASP A 330 4.69 -13.84 -4.85
CA ASP A 330 4.50 -14.79 -5.95
C ASP A 330 5.77 -15.62 -6.27
N ALA A 331 6.96 -15.19 -5.83
CA ALA A 331 8.16 -15.99 -5.95
C ALA A 331 8.13 -17.25 -5.04
N ILE A 332 7.57 -17.11 -3.84
CA ILE A 332 7.47 -18.19 -2.83
C ILE A 332 6.14 -18.94 -2.92
N CYS A 333 5.05 -18.25 -3.28
CA CYS A 333 3.69 -18.75 -3.19
C CYS A 333 3.05 -19.07 -4.54
N LYS A 334 3.76 -19.79 -5.40
CA LYS A 334 3.25 -20.23 -6.70
C LYS A 334 2.12 -21.24 -6.58
N GLN A 335 1.24 -21.30 -7.57
CA GLN A 335 0.22 -22.35 -7.67
C GLN A 335 0.85 -23.75 -7.64
N ARG A 336 0.29 -24.60 -6.77
CA ARG A 336 0.73 -25.98 -6.57
C ARG A 336 0.47 -26.81 -7.83
N GLY A 337 1.38 -27.74 -8.13
CA GLY A 337 1.19 -28.70 -9.23
C GLY A 337 1.54 -28.18 -10.63
N SER A 338 2.06 -26.96 -10.76
CA SER A 338 2.66 -26.51 -12.02
C SER A 338 4.01 -27.23 -12.22
N MET A 339 3.96 -28.40 -12.89
CA MET A 339 5.09 -29.34 -13.07
C MET A 339 6.33 -28.79 -13.81
N ALA A 340 6.36 -27.52 -14.19
CA ALA A 340 7.45 -26.92 -14.94
C ALA A 340 8.55 -26.37 -14.02
N GLY A 341 9.43 -27.25 -13.52
CA GLY A 341 10.83 -26.90 -13.30
C GLY A 341 11.30 -26.54 -11.88
N SER A 342 10.49 -26.70 -10.82
CA SER A 342 10.98 -26.51 -9.45
C SER A 342 10.92 -27.78 -8.63
N THR A 343 12.02 -28.12 -7.96
CA THR A 343 12.04 -29.08 -6.85
C THR A 343 10.93 -28.69 -5.89
N GLY A 344 10.12 -29.65 -5.38
CA GLY A 344 8.89 -29.39 -4.59
C GLY A 344 9.05 -28.55 -3.30
N VAL A 345 10.21 -27.92 -3.09
CA VAL A 345 10.53 -26.90 -2.08
C VAL A 345 9.52 -25.76 -2.08
N HIS A 346 9.02 -25.31 -3.24
CA HIS A 346 8.00 -24.25 -3.26
C HIS A 346 6.71 -24.70 -2.56
N ASP A 347 6.24 -25.92 -2.84
CA ASP A 347 5.01 -26.44 -2.23
C ASP A 347 5.15 -26.60 -0.71
N THR A 348 6.31 -27.05 -0.23
CA THR A 348 6.54 -27.20 1.22
C THR A 348 6.64 -25.85 1.94
N VAL A 349 7.26 -24.85 1.30
CA VAL A 349 7.31 -23.46 1.77
C VAL A 349 5.90 -22.86 1.89
N VAL A 350 5.03 -23.04 0.89
CA VAL A 350 3.63 -22.56 0.96
C VAL A 350 2.88 -23.24 2.10
N ASN A 351 3.02 -24.57 2.25
CA ASN A 351 2.39 -25.29 3.35
C ASN A 351 2.87 -24.81 4.72
N GLN A 352 4.17 -24.52 4.86
CA GLN A 352 4.72 -23.99 6.10
C GLN A 352 4.17 -22.60 6.43
N LEU A 353 4.06 -21.71 5.43
CA LEU A 353 3.47 -20.38 5.62
C LEU A 353 1.99 -20.46 6.01
N LEU A 354 1.22 -21.33 5.35
CA LEU A 354 -0.18 -21.58 5.68
C LEU A 354 -0.37 -22.10 7.10
N SER A 355 0.46 -23.06 7.50
CA SER A 355 0.46 -23.61 8.87
C SER A 355 0.80 -22.55 9.91
N LYS A 356 1.65 -21.57 9.59
CA LYS A 356 1.97 -20.46 10.51
C LYS A 356 0.88 -19.40 10.62
N ILE A 357 0.10 -19.15 9.56
CA ILE A 357 -1.00 -18.17 9.58
C ILE A 357 -2.28 -18.76 10.19
N ASP A 358 -2.60 -20.00 9.84
CA ASP A 358 -3.90 -20.65 10.08
C ASP A 358 -3.80 -21.95 10.90
N GLY A 359 -2.62 -22.25 11.44
CA GLY A 359 -2.38 -23.46 12.22
C GLY A 359 -3.18 -23.53 13.52
N VAL A 360 -2.96 -24.65 14.21
CA VAL A 360 -3.64 -24.98 15.48
C VAL A 360 -3.37 -23.93 16.56
N GLU A 361 -2.17 -23.36 16.59
CA GLU A 361 -1.84 -22.19 17.41
C GLU A 361 -2.20 -20.90 16.65
N GLN A 362 -3.42 -20.38 16.84
CA GLN A 362 -3.84 -19.14 16.18
C GLN A 362 -3.10 -17.93 16.75
N LEU A 363 -2.25 -17.32 15.93
CA LEU A 363 -1.59 -16.04 16.22
C LEU A 363 -2.53 -14.88 15.88
N ASN A 364 -2.98 -14.15 16.91
CA ASN A 364 -3.83 -12.95 16.74
C ASN A 364 -3.01 -11.65 16.72
N ASN A 365 -1.76 -11.71 17.18
CA ASN A 365 -0.83 -10.59 17.27
C ASN A 365 0.02 -10.39 16.00
N ILE A 366 -0.26 -11.09 14.90
CA ILE A 366 0.47 -10.95 13.64
C ILE A 366 -0.34 -10.21 12.58
N LEU A 367 0.36 -9.50 11.70
CA LEU A 367 -0.16 -8.97 10.45
C LEU A 367 0.84 -9.23 9.33
N VAL A 368 0.41 -10.00 8.33
CA VAL A 368 1.20 -10.31 7.13
C VAL A 368 0.76 -9.41 5.98
N ILE A 369 1.69 -8.67 5.39
CA ILE A 369 1.44 -7.85 4.19
C ILE A 369 2.21 -8.47 3.03
N GLY A 370 1.49 -9.07 2.08
CA GLY A 370 2.06 -9.60 0.84
C GLY A 370 1.95 -8.59 -0.29
N MET A 371 2.99 -8.49 -1.12
CA MET A 371 2.99 -7.65 -2.32
C MET A 371 3.31 -8.48 -3.55
N THR A 372 2.56 -8.28 -4.64
CA THR A 372 2.82 -8.97 -5.91
C THR A 372 2.46 -8.11 -7.12
N ASN A 373 3.11 -8.37 -8.25
CA ASN A 373 2.68 -7.84 -9.55
C ASN A 373 1.72 -8.79 -10.28
N ARG A 374 1.71 -10.08 -9.88
CA ARG A 374 1.05 -11.18 -10.59
C ARG A 374 0.14 -11.97 -9.65
N PRO A 375 -1.06 -11.45 -9.37
CA PRO A 375 -2.00 -12.15 -8.48
C PRO A 375 -2.47 -13.50 -9.06
N ASP A 376 -2.36 -13.69 -10.38
CA ASP A 376 -2.67 -14.93 -11.10
C ASP A 376 -1.76 -16.10 -10.68
N LEU A 377 -0.52 -15.82 -10.29
CA LEU A 377 0.45 -16.85 -9.93
C LEU A 377 0.31 -17.34 -8.48
N ILE A 378 -0.42 -16.62 -7.63
CA ILE A 378 -0.53 -16.93 -6.22
C ILE A 378 -1.45 -18.13 -5.97
N ASP A 379 -1.07 -19.00 -5.04
CA ASP A 379 -1.91 -20.10 -4.55
C ASP A 379 -3.23 -19.59 -3.96
N GLU A 380 -4.36 -20.06 -4.50
CA GLU A 380 -5.70 -19.74 -4.03
C GLU A 380 -5.93 -20.10 -2.55
N ALA A 381 -5.19 -21.06 -2.00
CA ALA A 381 -5.27 -21.42 -0.60
C ALA A 381 -4.87 -20.27 0.34
N LEU A 382 -3.94 -19.40 -0.06
CA LEU A 382 -3.55 -18.21 0.71
C LEU A 382 -4.59 -17.09 0.62
N LEU A 383 -5.30 -17.04 -0.50
CA LEU A 383 -6.31 -16.03 -0.83
C LEU A 383 -7.66 -16.25 -0.13
N ARG A 384 -7.80 -17.29 0.70
CA ARG A 384 -9.03 -17.57 1.44
C ARG A 384 -9.18 -16.64 2.65
N PRO A 385 -10.42 -16.24 3.01
CA PRO A 385 -10.69 -15.48 4.22
C PRO A 385 -10.10 -16.16 5.47
N GLY A 386 -9.58 -15.37 6.41
CA GLY A 386 -8.82 -15.85 7.58
C GLY A 386 -7.30 -15.94 7.37
N ARG A 387 -6.82 -15.86 6.12
CA ARG A 387 -5.39 -15.78 5.76
C ARG A 387 -5.09 -14.41 5.15
N LEU A 388 -4.93 -14.30 3.83
CA LEU A 388 -4.86 -13.03 3.10
C LEU A 388 -6.28 -12.58 2.71
N GLU A 389 -7.01 -12.08 3.71
CA GLU A 389 -8.42 -11.72 3.57
C GLU A 389 -8.63 -10.42 2.78
N VAL A 390 -7.82 -9.40 3.07
CA VAL A 390 -7.93 -8.10 2.41
C VAL A 390 -7.06 -8.11 1.17
N LYS A 391 -7.69 -8.20 0.01
CA LYS A 391 -7.05 -8.09 -1.30
C LYS A 391 -7.30 -6.69 -1.82
N MET A 392 -6.23 -5.98 -2.15
CA MET A 392 -6.31 -4.62 -2.67
C MET A 392 -5.53 -4.48 -3.97
N GLU A 393 -6.24 -4.03 -5.00
CA GLU A 393 -5.63 -3.63 -6.27
C GLU A 393 -5.12 -2.19 -6.14
N ILE A 394 -3.82 -1.99 -6.31
CA ILE A 394 -3.20 -0.67 -6.43
C ILE A 394 -3.02 -0.39 -7.91
N GLY A 395 -3.92 0.42 -8.46
CA GLY A 395 -3.92 0.82 -9.87
C GLY A 395 -2.94 1.95 -10.18
N LEU A 396 -2.99 2.39 -11.44
CA LEU A 396 -2.32 3.62 -11.86
C LEU A 396 -2.99 4.84 -11.21
N PRO A 397 -2.22 5.89 -10.87
CA PRO A 397 -2.78 7.08 -10.24
C PRO A 397 -3.69 7.88 -11.18
N ASP A 398 -4.84 8.30 -10.65
CA ASP A 398 -5.72 9.29 -11.28
C ASP A 398 -5.01 10.64 -11.46
N GLU A 399 -5.55 11.54 -12.29
CA GLU A 399 -4.96 12.88 -12.52
C GLU A 399 -4.70 13.65 -11.21
N LYS A 400 -5.67 13.64 -10.29
CA LYS A 400 -5.51 14.23 -8.95
C LYS A 400 -4.39 13.56 -8.15
N GLY A 401 -4.28 12.24 -8.26
CA GLY A 401 -3.21 11.47 -7.65
C GLY A 401 -1.84 11.79 -8.22
N ARG A 402 -1.73 11.97 -9.54
CA ARG A 402 -0.49 12.41 -10.21
C ARG A 402 -0.06 13.80 -9.74
N ILE A 403 -1.00 14.73 -9.59
CA ILE A 403 -0.72 16.06 -9.01
C ILE A 403 -0.14 15.91 -7.60
N GLN A 404 -0.75 15.09 -6.74
CA GLN A 404 -0.25 14.87 -5.38
C GLN A 404 1.15 14.24 -5.38
N ILE A 405 1.41 13.22 -6.20
CA ILE A 405 2.71 12.55 -6.32
C ILE A 405 3.78 13.56 -6.80
N LEU A 406 3.51 14.31 -7.87
CA LEU A 406 4.41 15.36 -8.36
C LEU A 406 4.64 16.43 -7.30
N HIS A 407 3.63 16.79 -6.52
CA HIS A 407 3.76 17.75 -5.42
C HIS A 407 4.72 17.24 -4.33
N ILE A 408 4.61 15.96 -3.95
CA ILE A 408 5.48 15.32 -2.96
C ILE A 408 6.94 15.32 -3.43
N HIS A 409 7.20 14.89 -4.68
CA HIS A 409 8.56 14.83 -5.21
C HIS A 409 9.17 16.21 -5.47
N THR A 410 8.36 17.22 -5.79
CA THR A 410 8.83 18.61 -6.01
C THR A 410 8.87 19.45 -4.73
N ALA A 411 8.29 18.98 -3.62
CA ALA A 411 8.21 19.74 -2.36
C ALA A 411 9.59 20.20 -1.85
N LYS A 412 10.59 19.31 -1.87
CA LYS A 412 11.96 19.68 -1.46
C LYS A 412 12.57 20.73 -2.39
N MET A 413 12.40 20.60 -3.70
CA MET A 413 12.92 21.58 -4.67
C MET A 413 12.28 22.96 -4.48
N ARG A 414 10.98 22.99 -4.16
CA ARG A 414 10.26 24.22 -3.84
C ARG A 414 10.74 24.85 -2.54
N GLN A 415 10.98 24.05 -1.50
CA GLN A 415 11.50 24.54 -0.23
C GLN A 415 12.86 25.25 -0.37
N TYR A 416 13.70 24.79 -1.30
CA TYR A 416 15.00 25.39 -1.59
C TYR A 416 15.01 26.36 -2.78
N ASN A 417 13.85 26.76 -3.32
CA ASN A 417 13.72 27.66 -4.49
C ASN A 417 14.50 27.20 -5.75
N LEU A 418 14.67 25.89 -5.93
CA LEU A 418 15.33 25.25 -7.08
C LEU A 418 14.35 24.92 -8.21
N LEU A 419 13.05 25.12 -7.98
CA LEU A 419 12.00 24.97 -9.00
C LEU A 419 11.64 26.35 -9.53
N SER A 420 11.74 26.53 -10.84
CA SER A 420 11.36 27.78 -11.49
C SER A 420 9.84 28.00 -11.43
N SER A 421 9.41 29.26 -11.46
CA SER A 421 8.00 29.66 -11.37
C SER A 421 7.18 29.35 -12.63
N ASP A 422 7.84 28.97 -13.72
CA ASP A 422 7.23 28.56 -14.99
C ASP A 422 6.67 27.13 -14.96
N VAL A 423 6.99 26.34 -13.94
CA VAL A 423 6.55 24.94 -13.83
C VAL A 423 5.18 24.83 -13.17
N GLU A 424 4.14 24.56 -13.97
CA GLU A 424 2.81 24.21 -13.48
C GLU A 424 2.63 22.68 -13.35
N ILE A 425 2.46 22.19 -12.11
CA ILE A 425 2.28 20.74 -11.86
C ILE A 425 1.01 20.20 -12.52
N LYS A 426 -0.04 21.02 -12.62
CA LYS A 426 -1.31 20.60 -13.23
C LYS A 426 -1.13 20.31 -14.72
N GLU A 427 -0.37 21.15 -15.42
CA GLU A 427 0.00 20.93 -16.82
C GLU A 427 0.73 19.59 -16.97
N LEU A 428 1.77 19.35 -16.15
CA LEU A 428 2.52 18.10 -16.17
C LEU A 428 1.65 16.87 -15.88
N ALA A 429 0.66 16.97 -14.99
CA ALA A 429 -0.24 15.87 -14.67
C ALA A 429 -1.20 15.51 -15.82
N VAL A 430 -1.55 16.49 -16.67
CA VAL A 430 -2.40 16.30 -17.85
C VAL A 430 -1.61 15.62 -18.97
N GLU A 431 -0.35 16.01 -19.16
CA GLU A 431 0.55 15.43 -20.17
C GLU A 431 1.05 14.02 -19.78
N THR A 432 1.22 13.74 -18.48
CA THR A 432 1.71 12.44 -17.97
C THR A 432 0.61 11.38 -17.82
N LYS A 433 -0.22 11.18 -18.85
CA LYS A 433 -1.28 10.15 -18.83
C LYS A 433 -0.67 8.74 -18.67
N ASN A 434 -1.27 7.93 -17.79
CA ASN A 434 -0.83 6.57 -17.41
C ASN A 434 0.55 6.42 -16.79
N TYR A 435 1.22 7.50 -16.39
CA TYR A 435 2.48 7.36 -15.66
C TYR A 435 2.19 6.76 -14.27
N SER A 436 2.95 5.73 -13.93
CA SER A 436 3.02 5.16 -12.59
C SER A 436 3.78 6.09 -11.63
N GLY A 437 3.64 5.88 -10.32
CA GLY A 437 4.35 6.70 -9.32
C GLY A 437 5.87 6.70 -9.51
N ALA A 438 6.45 5.55 -9.84
CA ALA A 438 7.88 5.43 -10.13
C ALA A 438 8.30 6.15 -11.42
N GLU A 439 7.45 6.16 -12.45
CA GLU A 439 7.74 6.89 -13.70
C GLU A 439 7.62 8.41 -13.49
N LEU A 440 6.67 8.87 -12.66
CA LEU A 440 6.57 10.28 -12.27
C LEU A 440 7.78 10.73 -11.45
N GLU A 441 8.24 9.90 -10.50
CA GLU A 441 9.49 10.14 -9.79
C GLU A 441 10.67 10.19 -10.77
N GLY A 442 10.71 9.23 -11.71
CA GLY A 442 11.67 9.21 -12.79
C GLY A 442 11.68 10.52 -13.58
N LEU A 443 10.50 11.04 -13.96
CA LEU A 443 10.38 12.27 -14.76
C LEU A 443 10.99 13.46 -14.04
N VAL A 444 10.70 13.57 -12.74
CA VAL A 444 11.28 14.60 -11.88
C VAL A 444 12.81 14.46 -11.81
N ARG A 445 13.31 13.22 -11.69
CA ARG A 445 14.75 12.93 -11.63
C ARG A 445 15.46 13.20 -12.96
N ALA A 446 14.84 12.88 -14.08
CA ALA A 446 15.35 13.16 -15.42
C ALA A 446 15.41 14.68 -15.66
N ALA A 447 14.36 15.42 -15.31
CA ALA A 447 14.36 16.88 -15.40
C ALA A 447 15.46 17.52 -14.54
N GLN A 448 15.69 17.00 -13.33
CA GLN A 448 16.82 17.41 -12.50
C GLN A 448 18.18 17.15 -13.17
N SER A 449 18.35 15.96 -13.74
CA SER A 449 19.58 15.58 -14.46
C SER A 449 19.82 16.48 -15.68
N THR A 450 18.79 16.75 -16.48
CA THR A 450 18.83 17.67 -17.62
C THR A 450 19.21 19.08 -17.19
N ALA A 451 18.58 19.59 -16.13
CA ALA A 451 18.92 20.89 -15.56
C ALA A 451 20.38 20.93 -15.07
N MET A 452 20.86 19.91 -14.34
CA MET A 452 22.25 19.83 -13.89
C MET A 452 23.22 19.80 -15.08
N ASN A 453 22.90 19.04 -16.12
CA ASN A 453 23.74 18.92 -17.32
C ASN A 453 23.87 20.25 -18.07
N ARG A 454 22.85 21.11 -18.07
CA ARG A 454 22.95 22.48 -18.66
C ARG A 454 24.06 23.33 -18.04
N HIS A 455 24.42 23.07 -16.79
CA HIS A 455 25.44 23.83 -16.04
C HIS A 455 26.80 23.14 -15.98
N ILE A 456 26.91 21.88 -16.46
CA ILE A 456 28.19 21.17 -16.60
C ILE A 456 28.77 21.50 -17.97
N LYS A 457 29.85 22.30 -18.01
CA LYS A 457 30.58 22.54 -19.26
C LYS A 457 31.43 21.32 -19.60
N ALA A 458 31.19 20.71 -20.76
CA ALA A 458 32.05 19.68 -21.32
C ALA A 458 33.37 20.31 -21.83
N SER A 459 34.29 20.61 -20.92
CA SER A 459 35.72 20.77 -21.21
C SER A 459 36.48 19.56 -20.65
N ASN A 460 37.72 19.30 -21.09
CA ASN A 460 38.53 18.12 -20.78
C ASN A 460 38.74 17.81 -19.28
N THR A 461 38.29 18.68 -18.38
CA THR A 461 38.19 18.49 -16.94
C THR A 461 36.80 18.93 -16.49
N VAL A 462 36.09 18.09 -15.74
CA VAL A 462 34.75 18.37 -15.21
C VAL A 462 34.88 19.40 -14.08
N GLU A 463 35.01 20.68 -14.44
CA GLU A 463 34.99 21.78 -13.46
C GLU A 463 33.55 22.26 -13.25
N VAL A 464 33.01 21.99 -12.07
CA VAL A 464 31.71 22.54 -11.65
C VAL A 464 31.94 23.99 -11.21
N ASN A 465 31.39 24.93 -11.95
CA ASN A 465 31.51 26.35 -11.62
C ASN A 465 30.50 26.68 -10.50
N ILE A 466 30.98 26.83 -9.27
CA ILE A 466 30.17 26.95 -8.04
C ILE A 466 29.16 28.11 -8.14
N GLU A 467 29.54 29.23 -8.75
CA GLU A 467 28.66 30.40 -8.95
C GLU A 467 27.46 30.11 -9.89
N THR A 468 27.61 29.20 -10.86
CA THR A 468 26.50 28.79 -11.74
C THR A 468 25.61 27.73 -11.11
N ALA A 469 26.12 26.96 -10.15
CA ALA A 469 25.36 25.97 -9.41
C ALA A 469 24.37 26.63 -8.44
N GLU A 470 24.69 27.79 -7.87
CA GLU A 470 23.77 28.56 -7.01
C GLU A 470 22.57 29.15 -7.77
N ARG A 471 22.65 29.27 -9.10
CA ARG A 471 21.55 29.73 -9.98
C ARG A 471 20.78 28.59 -10.63
N LEU A 472 21.06 27.34 -10.27
CA LEU A 472 20.41 26.19 -10.87
C LEU A 472 18.92 26.18 -10.53
N GLN A 473 18.09 26.28 -11.56
CA GLN A 473 16.65 26.10 -11.45
C GLN A 473 16.16 25.12 -12.51
N VAL A 474 15.32 24.17 -12.08
CA VAL A 474 14.62 23.25 -12.97
C VAL A 474 13.45 24.02 -13.58
N SER A 475 13.46 24.13 -14.91
CA SER A 475 12.50 24.89 -15.72
C SER A 475 11.48 23.98 -16.39
N ARG A 476 10.40 24.56 -16.92
CA ARG A 476 9.39 23.82 -17.69
C ARG A 476 9.99 23.10 -18.89
N LEU A 477 10.99 23.71 -19.54
CA LEU A 477 11.67 23.11 -20.69
C LEU A 477 12.40 21.81 -20.34
N ASP A 478 12.96 21.69 -19.13
CA ASP A 478 13.63 20.46 -18.70
C ASP A 478 12.64 19.31 -18.54
N PHE A 479 11.46 19.58 -17.97
CA PHE A 479 10.39 18.60 -17.85
C PHE A 479 9.87 18.13 -19.20
N MET A 480 9.62 19.05 -20.13
CA MET A 480 9.14 18.71 -21.48
C MET A 480 10.20 17.96 -22.29
N ALA A 481 11.48 18.33 -22.15
CA ALA A 481 12.59 17.62 -22.79
C ALA A 481 12.70 16.16 -22.29
N SER A 482 12.62 15.97 -20.97
CA SER A 482 12.69 14.62 -20.38
C SER A 482 11.45 13.78 -20.66
N LEU A 483 10.27 14.38 -20.80
CA LEU A 483 9.05 13.67 -21.19
C LEU A 483 9.13 13.14 -22.63
N ASN A 484 9.73 13.90 -23.55
CA ASN A 484 9.87 13.49 -24.95
C ASN A 484 11.01 12.48 -25.17
N ASN A 485 12.14 12.63 -24.48
CA ASN A 485 13.37 11.90 -24.80
C ASN A 485 13.72 10.78 -23.81
N ASP A 486 13.53 11.01 -22.50
CA ASP A 486 14.14 10.16 -21.47
C ASP A 486 13.16 9.11 -20.94
N ILE A 487 11.92 9.51 -20.62
CA ILE A 487 11.00 8.66 -19.87
C ILE A 487 9.70 8.48 -20.63
N LYS A 488 9.57 7.29 -21.21
CA LYS A 488 8.36 6.80 -21.86
C LYS A 488 7.53 5.98 -20.87
N PRO A 489 6.19 6.06 -20.91
CA PRO A 489 5.34 5.24 -20.05
C PRO A 489 5.47 3.77 -20.47
N ALA A 490 5.71 2.88 -19.50
CA ALA A 490 5.69 1.44 -19.71
C ALA A 490 4.27 0.93 -19.99
N PHE A 491 3.26 1.60 -19.42
CA PHE A 491 1.84 1.34 -19.67
C PHE A 491 1.26 2.36 -20.67
N GLY A 492 1.00 1.91 -21.90
CA GLY A 492 0.20 2.65 -22.87
C GLY A 492 0.90 2.98 -24.19
N THR A 493 0.60 4.17 -24.68
CA THR A 493 0.86 4.71 -26.02
C THR A 493 2.34 4.94 -26.23
N ASN A 494 3.05 3.98 -26.84
CA ASN A 494 4.40 4.24 -27.32
C ASN A 494 4.30 5.09 -28.59
N GLN A 495 4.44 6.41 -28.48
CA GLN A 495 4.25 7.36 -29.59
C GLN A 495 5.09 7.01 -30.84
N GLU A 496 6.28 6.44 -30.64
CA GLU A 496 7.14 5.93 -31.72
C GLU A 496 6.51 4.76 -32.49
N ASP A 497 5.79 3.86 -31.79
CA ASP A 497 5.07 2.78 -32.47
C ASP A 497 4.00 3.40 -33.40
N TYR A 498 3.31 4.47 -33.00
CA TYR A 498 2.28 5.12 -33.82
C TYR A 498 2.86 5.83 -35.04
N ALA A 499 3.98 6.54 -34.85
CA ALA A 499 4.69 7.19 -35.96
C ALA A 499 5.07 6.20 -37.07
N SER A 500 5.38 4.94 -36.70
CA SER A 500 5.66 3.89 -37.68
C SER A 500 4.43 3.49 -38.53
N TYR A 501 3.21 3.60 -38.00
CA TYR A 501 1.98 3.31 -38.75
C TYR A 501 1.50 4.50 -39.58
N ILE A 502 1.86 5.74 -39.21
CA ILE A 502 1.47 6.99 -39.87
C ILE A 502 2.70 7.70 -40.45
N MET A 503 3.45 7.02 -41.33
CA MET A 503 4.72 7.56 -41.88
C MET A 503 4.53 8.87 -42.68
N ASN A 504 3.47 8.97 -43.48
CA ASN A 504 3.24 10.08 -44.40
C ASN A 504 2.03 10.95 -44.00
N GLY A 505 1.61 10.88 -42.74
CA GLY A 505 0.36 11.51 -42.30
C GLY A 505 -0.89 10.85 -42.90
N ILE A 506 -2.04 11.51 -42.72
CA ILE A 506 -3.32 11.13 -43.33
C ILE A 506 -3.67 12.14 -44.42
N ILE A 507 -3.77 11.65 -45.65
CA ILE A 507 -4.08 12.47 -46.83
C ILE A 507 -5.60 12.45 -47.03
N ARG A 508 -6.23 13.62 -46.95
CA ARG A 508 -7.66 13.80 -47.18
C ARG A 508 -7.93 14.02 -48.68
N TRP A 509 -7.80 12.96 -49.47
CA TRP A 509 -7.95 13.01 -50.93
C TRP A 509 -9.40 13.09 -51.43
N GLY A 510 -10.38 13.18 -50.52
CA GLY A 510 -11.79 13.37 -50.84
C GLY A 510 -12.71 13.09 -49.65
N ASP A 511 -14.02 13.28 -49.89
CA ASP A 511 -15.08 13.10 -48.90
C ASP A 511 -15.08 11.75 -48.16
N PRO A 512 -14.74 10.59 -48.79
CA PRO A 512 -14.77 9.31 -48.09
C PRO A 512 -13.82 9.25 -46.88
N VAL A 513 -12.66 9.92 -46.94
CA VAL A 513 -11.71 9.92 -45.82
C VAL A 513 -12.25 10.78 -44.68
N SER A 514 -12.84 11.93 -44.99
CA SER A 514 -13.47 12.81 -43.99
C SER A 514 -14.65 12.12 -43.31
N ALA A 515 -15.52 11.46 -44.07
CA ALA A 515 -16.65 10.69 -43.54
C ALA A 515 -16.20 9.58 -42.57
N VAL A 516 -15.13 8.83 -42.92
CA VAL A 516 -14.58 7.78 -42.05
C VAL A 516 -14.03 8.34 -40.73
N LEU A 517 -13.38 9.51 -40.77
CA LEU A 517 -12.89 10.17 -39.56
C LEU A 517 -14.03 10.75 -38.71
N GLU A 518 -15.07 11.31 -39.33
CA GLU A 518 -16.27 11.80 -38.65
C GLU A 518 -17.05 10.66 -37.98
N ASP A 519 -17.24 9.54 -38.68
CA ASP A 519 -17.84 8.32 -38.12
C ASP A 519 -16.99 7.76 -36.97
N GLY A 520 -15.67 7.77 -37.12
CA GLY A 520 -14.71 7.39 -36.09
C GLY A 520 -14.86 8.23 -34.82
N GLU A 521 -14.94 9.56 -34.96
CA GLU A 521 -15.15 10.48 -33.84
C GLU A 521 -16.49 10.22 -33.16
N LEU A 522 -17.56 9.98 -33.92
CA LEU A 522 -18.88 9.65 -33.36
C LEU A 522 -18.84 8.39 -32.48
N LEU A 523 -18.09 7.36 -32.91
CA LEU A 523 -17.91 6.11 -32.16
C LEU A 523 -17.04 6.28 -30.90
N VAL A 524 -16.02 7.14 -30.98
CA VAL A 524 -15.23 7.57 -29.83
C VAL A 524 -16.12 8.27 -28.80
N GLN A 525 -16.96 9.23 -29.25
CA GLN A 525 -17.90 9.95 -28.38
C GLN A 525 -18.95 9.01 -27.77
N GLN A 526 -19.46 8.04 -28.54
CA GLN A 526 -20.36 7.02 -28.03
C GLN A 526 -19.71 6.22 -26.90
N THR A 527 -18.45 5.80 -27.08
CA THR A 527 -17.71 5.07 -26.04
C THR A 527 -17.48 5.94 -24.81
N LYS A 528 -17.19 7.23 -24.98
CA LYS A 528 -16.92 8.15 -23.86
C LYS A 528 -18.17 8.48 -23.05
N ASN A 529 -19.29 8.77 -23.73
CA ASN A 529 -20.48 9.35 -23.11
C ASN A 529 -21.54 8.31 -22.71
N SER A 530 -21.58 7.15 -23.36
CA SER A 530 -22.58 6.11 -23.06
C SER A 530 -22.16 5.26 -21.86
N ASP A 531 -23.07 5.08 -20.89
CA ASP A 531 -22.89 4.11 -19.81
C ASP A 531 -23.60 2.77 -20.08
N ARG A 532 -24.50 2.75 -21.07
CA ARG A 532 -25.25 1.53 -21.48
C ARG A 532 -24.41 0.63 -22.39
N THR A 533 -23.52 1.22 -23.18
CA THR A 533 -22.65 0.51 -24.12
C THR A 533 -21.19 0.76 -23.73
N PRO A 534 -20.67 0.09 -22.69
CA PRO A 534 -19.29 0.27 -22.24
C PRO A 534 -18.27 -0.37 -23.21
N LEU A 535 -18.74 -1.18 -24.15
CA LEU A 535 -17.94 -1.81 -25.20
C LEU A 535 -18.50 -1.38 -26.55
N VAL A 536 -17.63 -0.84 -27.41
CA VAL A 536 -17.95 -0.53 -28.81
C VAL A 536 -16.89 -1.20 -29.67
N SER A 537 -17.32 -2.03 -30.62
CA SER A 537 -16.45 -2.74 -31.55
C SER A 537 -16.73 -2.31 -32.99
N VAL A 538 -15.69 -1.87 -33.68
CA VAL A 538 -15.77 -1.28 -35.02
C VAL A 538 -14.85 -2.05 -35.95
N LEU A 539 -15.32 -2.43 -37.13
CA LEU A 539 -14.50 -3.07 -38.16
C LEU A 539 -14.28 -2.11 -39.33
N LEU A 540 -13.04 -1.75 -39.60
CA LEU A 540 -12.63 -1.04 -40.80
C LEU A 540 -12.34 -2.07 -41.91
N GLU A 541 -13.22 -2.12 -42.90
CA GLU A 541 -13.06 -2.99 -44.06
C GLU A 541 -12.68 -2.17 -45.30
N GLY A 542 -11.99 -2.80 -46.25
CA GLY A 542 -11.72 -2.20 -47.54
C GLY A 542 -10.62 -2.93 -48.30
N PRO A 543 -10.35 -2.58 -49.56
CA PRO A 543 -9.33 -3.24 -50.36
C PRO A 543 -7.92 -3.19 -49.73
N PRO A 544 -7.01 -4.11 -50.07
CA PRO A 544 -5.63 -4.03 -49.58
C PRO A 544 -4.98 -2.71 -50.02
N ASN A 545 -4.04 -2.19 -49.22
CA ASN A 545 -3.32 -0.94 -49.47
C ASN A 545 -4.14 0.36 -49.45
N SER A 546 -5.39 0.34 -48.96
CA SER A 546 -6.22 1.55 -48.82
C SER A 546 -5.88 2.43 -47.60
N GLY A 547 -4.99 2.00 -46.71
CA GLY A 547 -4.57 2.79 -45.54
C GLY A 547 -5.42 2.58 -44.27
N LYS A 548 -6.16 1.48 -44.17
CA LYS A 548 -7.03 1.15 -43.02
C LYS A 548 -6.32 1.22 -41.67
N THR A 549 -5.14 0.60 -41.56
CA THR A 549 -4.33 0.62 -40.34
C THR A 549 -3.93 2.04 -39.93
N ALA A 550 -3.57 2.89 -40.90
CA ALA A 550 -3.22 4.29 -40.63
C ALA A 550 -4.45 5.09 -40.15
N LEU A 551 -5.62 4.86 -40.76
CA LEU A 551 -6.88 5.47 -40.31
C LEU A 551 -7.30 4.98 -38.92
N ALA A 552 -7.19 3.69 -38.62
CA ALA A 552 -7.45 3.13 -37.29
C ALA A 552 -6.52 3.75 -36.24
N ALA A 553 -5.23 3.86 -36.55
CA ALA A 553 -4.25 4.52 -35.69
C ALA A 553 -4.59 6.00 -35.48
N LYS A 554 -5.05 6.70 -36.54
CA LYS A 554 -5.43 8.11 -36.44
C LYS A 554 -6.68 8.33 -35.58
N ILE A 555 -7.74 7.56 -35.80
CA ILE A 555 -8.96 7.60 -34.97
C ILE A 555 -8.61 7.32 -33.51
N SER A 556 -7.69 6.38 -33.28
CA SER A 556 -7.23 6.05 -31.93
C SER A 556 -6.45 7.20 -31.30
N GLU A 557 -5.55 7.86 -32.04
CA GLU A 557 -4.81 9.03 -31.57
C GLU A 557 -5.74 10.21 -31.24
N ASP A 558 -6.66 10.53 -32.15
CA ASP A 558 -7.62 11.63 -32.02
C ASP A 558 -8.60 11.41 -30.86
N SER A 559 -8.85 10.15 -30.46
CA SER A 559 -9.67 9.83 -29.29
C SER A 559 -9.12 10.37 -27.97
N GLN A 560 -7.80 10.61 -27.91
CA GLN A 560 -7.07 11.01 -26.70
C GLN A 560 -7.34 10.12 -25.48
N PHE A 561 -7.73 8.86 -25.71
CA PHE A 561 -7.96 7.91 -24.64
C PHE A 561 -6.65 7.68 -23.86
N PRO A 562 -6.73 7.53 -22.53
CA PRO A 562 -5.54 7.28 -21.71
C PRO A 562 -4.75 6.08 -22.22
N PHE A 563 -5.40 4.95 -22.48
CA PHE A 563 -4.74 3.73 -22.94
C PHE A 563 -5.09 3.44 -24.39
N ILE A 564 -4.08 3.42 -25.26
CA ILE A 564 -4.24 3.00 -26.65
C ILE A 564 -3.18 1.95 -26.96
N LYS A 565 -3.58 0.81 -27.53
CA LYS A 565 -2.65 -0.26 -27.92
C LYS A 565 -3.01 -0.86 -29.26
N ILE A 566 -2.02 -0.96 -30.14
CA ILE A 566 -2.12 -1.66 -31.43
C ILE A 566 -1.61 -3.10 -31.25
N CYS A 567 -2.52 -4.05 -31.48
CA CYS A 567 -2.26 -5.47 -31.60
C CYS A 567 -1.96 -5.78 -33.09
N SER A 568 -0.69 -5.66 -33.46
CA SER A 568 -0.20 -6.01 -34.81
C SER A 568 0.40 -7.42 -34.85
N PRO A 569 0.18 -8.18 -35.93
CA PRO A 569 0.83 -9.47 -36.15
C PRO A 569 2.36 -9.37 -36.23
N ASP A 570 2.92 -8.19 -36.55
CA ASP A 570 4.37 -7.98 -36.67
C ASP A 570 5.10 -8.21 -35.33
N LYS A 571 4.42 -7.92 -34.21
CA LYS A 571 4.96 -8.17 -32.86
C LYS A 571 4.84 -9.64 -32.42
N MET A 572 4.14 -10.46 -33.19
CA MET A 572 3.82 -11.86 -32.86
C MET A 572 4.40 -12.85 -33.88
N ILE A 573 5.40 -12.42 -34.66
CA ILE A 573 6.07 -13.27 -35.65
C ILE A 573 6.76 -14.46 -34.94
N GLY A 574 6.51 -15.67 -35.43
CA GLY A 574 7.09 -16.91 -34.89
C GLY A 574 6.43 -17.42 -33.60
N HIS A 575 5.39 -16.75 -33.09
CA HIS A 575 4.63 -17.25 -31.96
C HIS A 575 3.73 -18.43 -32.35
N SER A 576 3.66 -19.43 -31.47
CA SER A 576 2.64 -20.47 -31.56
C SER A 576 1.24 -19.89 -31.30
N GLU A 577 0.20 -20.61 -31.70
CA GLU A 577 -1.19 -20.18 -31.53
C GLU A 577 -1.52 -19.84 -30.06
N ILE A 578 -0.98 -20.64 -29.13
CA ILE A 578 -1.14 -20.42 -27.68
C ILE A 578 -0.45 -19.14 -27.24
N ALA A 579 0.78 -18.90 -27.71
CA ALA A 579 1.53 -17.68 -27.38
C ALA A 579 0.85 -16.43 -27.95
N LYS A 580 0.28 -16.50 -29.17
CA LYS A 580 -0.55 -15.43 -29.75
C LYS A 580 -1.78 -15.16 -28.88
N CYS A 581 -2.52 -16.19 -28.49
CA CYS A 581 -3.69 -16.05 -27.62
C CYS A 581 -3.33 -15.40 -26.28
N GLN A 582 -2.20 -15.80 -25.67
CA GLN A 582 -1.71 -15.21 -24.42
C GLN A 582 -1.33 -13.73 -24.61
N ALA A 583 -0.67 -13.38 -25.71
CA ALA A 583 -0.30 -12.01 -26.02
C ALA A 583 -1.54 -11.11 -26.23
N ILE A 584 -2.52 -11.59 -27.00
CA ILE A 584 -3.80 -10.89 -27.21
C ILE A 584 -4.53 -10.73 -25.87
N LYS A 585 -4.66 -11.82 -25.10
CA LYS A 585 -5.31 -11.80 -23.79
C LYS A 585 -4.66 -10.76 -22.87
N LYS A 586 -3.32 -10.70 -22.83
CA LYS A 586 -2.58 -9.71 -22.04
C LYS A 586 -2.90 -8.27 -22.47
N ILE A 587 -2.96 -7.98 -23.78
CA ILE A 587 -3.31 -6.65 -24.30
C ILE A 587 -4.71 -6.23 -23.81
N PHE A 588 -5.70 -7.12 -23.89
CA PHE A 588 -7.05 -6.84 -23.42
C PHE A 588 -7.12 -6.71 -21.89
N GLU A 589 -6.40 -7.53 -21.13
CA GLU A 589 -6.30 -7.42 -19.67
C GLU A 589 -5.67 -6.10 -19.22
N ASP A 590 -4.66 -5.62 -19.94
CA ASP A 590 -4.08 -4.30 -19.70
C ASP A 590 -5.05 -3.17 -20.08
N ALA A 591 -5.79 -3.32 -21.19
CA ALA A 591 -6.83 -2.37 -21.59
C ALA A 591 -7.96 -2.27 -20.56
N TYR A 592 -8.30 -3.39 -19.92
CA TYR A 592 -9.29 -3.42 -18.84
C TYR A 592 -8.82 -2.73 -17.58
N LYS A 593 -7.54 -2.36 -17.40
CA LYS A 593 -7.09 -1.63 -16.19
C LYS A 593 -7.37 -0.13 -16.28
N SER A 594 -7.45 0.41 -17.50
CA SER A 594 -7.74 1.82 -17.76
C SER A 594 -9.25 2.12 -17.67
N GLN A 595 -9.61 3.35 -17.29
CA GLN A 595 -11.00 3.83 -17.32
C GLN A 595 -11.54 3.95 -18.75
N LEU A 596 -10.70 4.42 -19.67
CA LEU A 596 -10.97 4.57 -21.08
C LEU A 596 -9.81 3.93 -21.85
N SER A 597 -10.13 2.99 -22.74
CA SER A 597 -9.12 2.31 -23.54
C SER A 597 -9.56 2.12 -24.99
N CYS A 598 -8.61 2.20 -25.91
CA CYS A 598 -8.78 1.85 -27.32
C CYS A 598 -7.79 0.74 -27.69
N VAL A 599 -8.29 -0.35 -28.26
CA VAL A 599 -7.48 -1.46 -28.75
C VAL A 599 -7.69 -1.59 -30.25
N VAL A 600 -6.61 -1.42 -31.01
CA VAL A 600 -6.63 -1.65 -32.46
C VAL A 600 -6.15 -3.08 -32.72
N VAL A 601 -6.97 -3.90 -33.36
CA VAL A 601 -6.59 -5.24 -33.83
C VAL A 601 -6.32 -5.13 -35.33
N ASP A 602 -5.03 -5.11 -35.67
CA ASP A 602 -4.61 -4.88 -37.05
C ASP A 602 -4.50 -6.17 -37.85
N ASP A 603 -4.89 -6.11 -39.14
CA ASP A 603 -4.86 -7.18 -40.12
C ASP A 603 -5.33 -8.53 -39.53
N ILE A 604 -6.60 -8.60 -39.14
CA ILE A 604 -7.20 -9.76 -38.46
C ILE A 604 -6.92 -11.07 -39.22
N GLU A 605 -7.01 -11.05 -40.55
CA GLU A 605 -6.69 -12.19 -41.41
C GLU A 605 -5.26 -12.74 -41.24
N ARG A 606 -4.27 -11.86 -41.05
CA ARG A 606 -2.88 -12.27 -40.82
C ARG A 606 -2.69 -12.80 -39.40
N LEU A 607 -3.36 -12.21 -38.43
CA LEU A 607 -3.29 -12.64 -37.05
C LEU A 607 -3.92 -14.04 -36.86
N LEU A 608 -4.93 -14.38 -37.66
CA LEU A 608 -5.54 -15.71 -37.77
C LEU A 608 -4.74 -16.71 -38.63
N ASP A 609 -3.58 -16.31 -39.17
CA ASP A 609 -2.78 -17.10 -40.12
C ASP A 609 -3.60 -17.60 -41.33
N TYR A 610 -4.55 -16.79 -41.81
CA TYR A 610 -5.46 -17.22 -42.87
C TYR A 610 -4.75 -17.32 -44.22
N VAL A 611 -4.90 -18.47 -44.88
CA VAL A 611 -4.37 -18.75 -46.21
C VAL A 611 -5.53 -19.13 -47.16
N PRO A 612 -5.64 -18.52 -48.36
CA PRO A 612 -6.72 -18.82 -49.30
C PRO A 612 -6.61 -20.20 -49.98
N ILE A 613 -5.42 -20.78 -50.05
CA ILE A 613 -5.17 -22.09 -50.69
C ILE A 613 -5.58 -23.21 -49.74
N GLY A 614 -6.87 -23.56 -49.79
CA GLY A 614 -7.54 -24.40 -48.80
C GLY A 614 -7.68 -23.62 -47.49
N PRO A 615 -8.91 -23.29 -47.02
CA PRO A 615 -9.11 -22.34 -45.93
C PRO A 615 -8.54 -22.89 -44.61
N ARG A 616 -7.25 -22.65 -44.39
CA ARG A 616 -6.54 -22.93 -43.14
C ARG A 616 -6.44 -21.62 -42.37
N PHE A 617 -6.78 -21.69 -41.10
CA PHE A 617 -6.70 -20.60 -40.14
C PHE A 617 -6.52 -21.18 -38.73
N SER A 618 -6.02 -20.36 -37.82
CA SER A 618 -5.92 -20.72 -36.41
C SER A 618 -7.26 -20.58 -35.71
N ASN A 619 -7.98 -21.69 -35.53
CA ASN A 619 -9.27 -21.68 -34.83
C ASN A 619 -9.14 -21.25 -33.36
N LEU A 620 -8.01 -21.57 -32.70
CA LEU A 620 -7.78 -21.18 -31.32
C LEU A 620 -7.77 -19.65 -31.16
N VAL A 621 -7.06 -18.96 -32.06
CA VAL A 621 -6.99 -17.50 -32.07
C VAL A 621 -8.33 -16.87 -32.45
N LEU A 622 -9.06 -17.49 -33.40
CA LEU A 622 -10.42 -17.08 -33.78
C LEU A 622 -11.37 -17.08 -32.58
N GLN A 623 -11.46 -18.20 -31.87
CA GLN A 623 -12.35 -18.33 -30.72
C GLN A 623 -11.96 -17.37 -29.58
N ALA A 624 -10.65 -17.20 -29.34
CA ALA A 624 -10.17 -16.24 -28.35
C ALA A 624 -10.60 -14.81 -28.69
N LEU A 625 -10.48 -14.37 -29.95
CA LEU A 625 -10.92 -13.05 -30.39
C LEU A 625 -12.43 -12.86 -30.32
N LEU A 626 -13.22 -13.86 -30.74
CA LEU A 626 -14.69 -13.79 -30.65
C LEU A 626 -15.16 -13.60 -29.20
N VAL A 627 -14.53 -14.27 -28.24
CA VAL A 627 -14.82 -14.09 -26.82
C VAL A 627 -14.40 -12.69 -26.35
N LEU A 628 -13.23 -12.20 -26.74
CA LEU A 628 -12.72 -10.89 -26.33
C LEU A 628 -13.54 -9.73 -26.92
N LEU A 629 -14.03 -9.86 -28.16
CA LEU A 629 -14.89 -8.88 -28.82
C LEU A 629 -16.28 -8.74 -28.17
N LYS A 630 -16.75 -9.78 -27.48
CA LYS A 630 -18.05 -9.79 -26.78
C LYS A 630 -17.93 -9.57 -25.27
N LYS A 631 -16.72 -9.66 -24.71
CA LYS A 631 -16.50 -9.55 -23.26
C LYS A 631 -16.60 -8.10 -22.81
N ALA A 632 -17.64 -7.79 -22.04
CA ALA A 632 -17.80 -6.47 -21.44
C ALA A 632 -16.67 -6.16 -20.43
N PRO A 633 -16.14 -4.93 -20.42
CA PRO A 633 -15.16 -4.50 -19.43
C PRO A 633 -15.76 -4.45 -18.01
N PRO A 634 -14.93 -4.47 -16.94
CA PRO A 634 -15.39 -4.28 -15.56
C PRO A 634 -16.16 -2.97 -15.37
N LYS A 635 -17.02 -2.90 -14.34
CA LYS A 635 -17.88 -1.74 -14.06
C LYS A 635 -17.07 -0.44 -14.00
N GLY A 636 -17.57 0.59 -14.69
CA GLY A 636 -16.96 1.92 -14.73
C GLY A 636 -15.78 2.07 -15.70
N ARG A 637 -15.45 1.02 -16.46
CA ARG A 637 -14.41 1.05 -17.49
C ARG A 637 -15.05 0.91 -18.87
N LYS A 638 -14.52 1.62 -19.87
CA LYS A 638 -15.06 1.63 -21.24
C LYS A 638 -13.96 1.31 -22.25
N LEU A 639 -14.31 0.53 -23.27
CA LEU A 639 -13.39 -0.03 -24.24
C LEU A 639 -13.91 0.17 -25.67
N LEU A 640 -13.08 0.79 -26.51
CA LEU A 640 -13.25 0.85 -27.96
C LEU A 640 -12.33 -0.17 -28.61
N ILE A 641 -12.87 -1.01 -29.49
CA ILE A 641 -12.08 -1.97 -30.28
C ILE A 641 -12.20 -1.59 -31.75
N ILE A 642 -11.07 -1.41 -32.44
CA ILE A 642 -11.03 -1.15 -33.87
C ILE A 642 -10.32 -2.31 -34.56
N GLY A 643 -11.05 -3.10 -35.33
CA GLY A 643 -10.48 -4.15 -36.18
C GLY A 643 -10.19 -3.65 -37.58
N THR A 644 -9.12 -4.11 -38.22
CA THR A 644 -8.89 -3.87 -39.66
C THR A 644 -8.90 -5.20 -40.43
N THR A 645 -9.51 -5.20 -41.61
CA THR A 645 -9.49 -6.35 -42.53
C THR A 645 -9.44 -5.90 -43.98
N SER A 646 -8.72 -6.65 -44.82
CA SER A 646 -8.78 -6.48 -46.28
C SER A 646 -9.76 -7.43 -46.96
N ARG A 647 -10.29 -8.42 -46.24
CA ARG A 647 -11.11 -9.53 -46.79
C ARG A 647 -12.39 -9.73 -45.97
N LYS A 648 -13.39 -8.88 -46.21
CA LYS A 648 -14.71 -8.95 -45.54
C LYS A 648 -15.38 -10.32 -45.69
N ASP A 649 -15.34 -10.90 -46.88
CA ASP A 649 -16.08 -12.13 -47.18
C ASP A 649 -15.63 -13.30 -46.30
N VAL A 650 -14.35 -13.36 -45.98
CA VAL A 650 -13.75 -14.37 -45.10
C VAL A 650 -14.26 -14.21 -43.66
N LEU A 651 -14.30 -12.97 -43.16
CA LEU A 651 -14.80 -12.69 -41.81
C LEU A 651 -16.30 -12.95 -41.69
N ARG A 652 -17.05 -12.82 -42.78
CA ARG A 652 -18.48 -13.17 -42.85
C ARG A 652 -18.66 -14.69 -42.72
N GLU A 653 -17.86 -15.50 -43.42
CA GLU A 653 -17.88 -16.97 -43.30
C GLU A 653 -17.49 -17.46 -41.90
N MET A 654 -16.62 -16.71 -41.21
CA MET A 654 -16.17 -17.02 -39.84
C MET A 654 -17.09 -16.48 -38.73
N GLU A 655 -18.25 -15.90 -39.07
CA GLU A 655 -19.20 -15.27 -38.12
C GLU A 655 -18.58 -14.17 -37.23
N MET A 656 -17.42 -13.64 -37.64
CA MET A 656 -16.73 -12.59 -36.88
C MET A 656 -17.36 -11.21 -37.12
N LEU A 657 -17.96 -11.02 -38.30
CA LEU A 657 -18.61 -9.76 -38.66
C LEU A 657 -19.76 -9.43 -37.68
N ASP A 658 -20.51 -10.44 -37.24
CA ASP A 658 -21.62 -10.28 -36.29
C ASP A 658 -21.15 -10.00 -34.84
N ALA A 659 -19.86 -10.19 -34.55
CA ALA A 659 -19.28 -9.83 -33.26
C ALA A 659 -18.90 -8.34 -33.18
N PHE A 660 -18.77 -7.66 -34.33
CA PHE A 660 -18.55 -6.22 -34.39
C PHE A 660 -19.88 -5.47 -34.32
N SER A 661 -19.90 -4.33 -33.62
CA SER A 661 -21.09 -3.50 -33.46
C SER A 661 -21.43 -2.76 -34.75
N THR A 662 -20.38 -2.25 -35.43
CA THR A 662 -20.50 -1.47 -36.67
C THR A 662 -19.35 -1.79 -37.61
N THR A 663 -19.59 -1.71 -38.92
CA THR A 663 -18.55 -1.82 -39.95
C THR A 663 -18.48 -0.52 -40.75
N ILE A 664 -17.26 -0.06 -41.04
CA ILE A 664 -16.99 1.15 -41.84
C ILE A 664 -16.20 0.72 -43.07
N HIS A 665 -16.70 1.08 -44.24
CA HIS A 665 -16.06 0.76 -45.52
C HIS A 665 -15.11 1.88 -45.97
N ILE A 666 -13.86 1.53 -46.24
CA ILE A 666 -12.83 2.44 -46.76
C ILE A 666 -12.63 2.15 -48.25
N PRO A 667 -13.14 3.01 -49.14
CA PRO A 667 -13.02 2.81 -50.57
C PRO A 667 -11.60 3.14 -51.07
N ASN A 668 -11.24 2.56 -52.21
CA ASN A 668 -10.07 3.00 -52.98
C ASN A 668 -10.38 4.30 -53.74
N ILE A 669 -9.34 4.97 -54.22
CA ILE A 669 -9.48 6.12 -55.11
C ILE A 669 -10.13 5.63 -56.40
N SER A 670 -11.33 6.14 -56.68
CA SER A 670 -12.20 5.66 -57.76
C SER A 670 -12.29 6.61 -58.95
N ARG A 671 -12.10 7.91 -58.69
CA ARG A 671 -12.25 8.99 -59.67
C ARG A 671 -10.90 9.64 -59.99
N GLY A 672 -10.73 10.07 -61.23
CA GLY A 672 -9.57 10.85 -61.65
C GLY A 672 -9.40 12.16 -60.87
N ASP A 673 -10.50 12.83 -60.55
CA ASP A 673 -10.49 14.07 -59.75
C ASP A 673 -9.86 13.84 -58.37
N GLN A 674 -10.29 12.77 -57.68
CA GLN A 674 -9.75 12.34 -56.38
C GLN A 674 -8.27 11.98 -56.45
N LEU A 675 -7.84 11.36 -57.56
CA LEU A 675 -6.44 11.03 -57.78
C LEU A 675 -5.60 12.30 -57.92
N VAL A 676 -6.07 13.30 -58.66
CA VAL A 676 -5.37 14.57 -58.86
C VAL A 676 -5.30 15.36 -57.55
N GLU A 677 -6.38 15.36 -56.77
CA GLU A 677 -6.42 15.97 -55.43
C GLU A 677 -5.42 15.28 -54.48
N ALA A 678 -5.36 13.94 -54.48
CA ALA A 678 -4.34 13.21 -53.72
C ALA A 678 -2.92 13.61 -54.12
N LEU A 679 -2.64 13.75 -55.42
CA LEU A 679 -1.33 14.14 -55.95
C LEU A 679 -0.97 15.59 -55.62
N GLU A 680 -1.97 16.48 -55.57
CA GLU A 680 -1.81 17.86 -55.14
C GLU A 680 -1.41 17.95 -53.66
N LEU A 681 -2.12 17.24 -52.79
CA LEU A 681 -1.83 17.20 -51.36
C LEU A 681 -0.45 16.59 -51.06
N LEU A 682 0.00 15.63 -51.88
CA LEU A 682 1.32 15.02 -51.77
C LEU A 682 2.46 15.90 -52.27
N GLY A 683 2.17 16.88 -53.13
CA GLY A 683 3.16 17.85 -53.61
C GLY A 683 4.28 17.28 -54.48
N SER A 684 4.22 16.02 -54.91
CA SER A 684 5.31 15.34 -55.62
C SER A 684 5.45 15.72 -57.11
N PHE A 685 4.39 16.27 -57.72
CA PHE A 685 4.37 16.67 -59.14
C PHE A 685 4.11 18.17 -59.30
N GLN A 686 4.79 18.79 -60.27
CA GLN A 686 4.60 20.19 -60.63
C GLN A 686 3.20 20.42 -61.24
N GLU A 687 2.74 21.67 -61.24
CA GLU A 687 1.41 22.03 -61.76
C GLU A 687 1.22 21.64 -63.24
N LYS A 688 2.27 21.77 -64.07
CA LYS A 688 2.27 21.34 -65.48
C LYS A 688 2.15 19.81 -65.64
N GLU A 689 2.83 19.07 -64.78
CA GLU A 689 2.80 17.61 -64.73
C GLU A 689 1.41 17.12 -64.26
N ARG A 690 0.88 17.73 -63.19
CA ARG A 690 -0.47 17.48 -62.68
C ARG A 690 -1.55 17.77 -63.71
N ALA A 691 -1.44 18.86 -64.46
CA ALA A 691 -2.38 19.17 -65.55
C ALA A 691 -2.34 18.13 -66.68
N THR A 692 -1.17 17.55 -66.95
CA THR A 692 -1.00 16.48 -67.95
C THR A 692 -1.61 15.17 -67.45
N ILE A 693 -1.41 14.82 -66.18
CA ILE A 693 -2.04 13.67 -65.53
C ILE A 693 -3.56 13.86 -65.48
N ALA A 694 -4.05 15.04 -65.08
CA ALA A 694 -5.47 15.35 -65.03
C ALA A 694 -6.16 15.16 -66.39
N LYS A 695 -5.52 15.61 -67.49
CA LYS A 695 -6.02 15.36 -68.86
C LYS A 695 -6.08 13.87 -69.21
N ALA A 696 -5.12 13.07 -68.76
CA ALA A 696 -5.07 11.64 -69.05
C ALA A 696 -6.09 10.82 -68.24
N VAL A 697 -6.51 11.31 -67.07
CA VAL A 697 -7.33 10.55 -66.11
C VAL A 697 -8.78 11.08 -66.02
N LYS A 698 -9.10 12.25 -66.58
CA LYS A 698 -10.40 12.95 -66.45
C LYS A 698 -11.65 12.06 -66.70
N ASP A 699 -11.62 11.21 -67.72
CA ASP A 699 -12.74 10.33 -68.10
C ASP A 699 -12.49 8.85 -67.81
N GLN A 700 -11.42 8.53 -67.06
CA GLN A 700 -11.03 7.17 -66.71
C GLN A 700 -11.50 6.82 -65.31
N ARG A 701 -12.07 5.63 -65.12
CA ARG A 701 -12.24 5.06 -63.79
C ARG A 701 -10.88 4.61 -63.27
N VAL A 702 -10.59 5.01 -62.04
CA VAL A 702 -9.36 4.63 -61.33
C VAL A 702 -9.71 3.59 -60.27
N TRP A 703 -8.82 2.65 -59.98
CA TRP A 703 -8.96 1.81 -58.80
C TRP A 703 -7.61 1.57 -58.16
N ILE A 704 -7.23 2.43 -57.20
CA ILE A 704 -5.94 2.34 -56.53
C ILE A 704 -6.04 2.69 -55.05
N GLY A 705 -5.33 1.93 -54.21
CA GLY A 705 -5.17 2.23 -52.79
C GLY A 705 -4.05 3.26 -52.54
N ILE A 706 -4.22 4.12 -51.54
CA ILE A 706 -3.29 5.23 -51.25
C ILE A 706 -1.85 4.77 -50.99
N LYS A 707 -1.65 3.63 -50.31
CA LYS A 707 -0.31 3.10 -50.01
C LYS A 707 0.40 2.63 -51.28
N LYS A 708 -0.36 2.05 -52.22
CA LYS A 708 0.19 1.65 -53.53
C LYS A 708 0.48 2.89 -54.38
N LEU A 709 -0.41 3.87 -54.38
CA LEU A 709 -0.23 5.14 -55.09
C LEU A 709 1.08 5.84 -54.67
N LEU A 710 1.33 5.97 -53.37
CA LEU A 710 2.59 6.51 -52.83
C LEU A 710 3.83 5.80 -53.39
N MET A 711 3.80 4.46 -53.45
CA MET A 711 4.89 3.69 -54.02
C MET A 711 5.10 3.97 -55.53
N LEU A 712 4.02 4.10 -56.30
CA LEU A 712 4.10 4.42 -57.73
C LEU A 712 4.63 5.84 -57.98
N ILE A 713 4.24 6.79 -57.13
CA ILE A 713 4.73 8.18 -57.19
C ILE A 713 6.23 8.18 -56.94
N GLU A 714 6.70 7.53 -55.87
CA GLU A 714 8.12 7.49 -55.53
C GLU A 714 8.95 6.86 -56.65
N MET A 715 8.48 5.75 -57.22
CA MET A 715 9.13 5.11 -58.38
C MET A 715 9.20 6.03 -59.61
N ALA A 716 8.18 6.85 -59.83
CA ALA A 716 8.14 7.79 -60.95
C ALA A 716 9.06 9.00 -60.72
N VAL A 717 9.18 9.50 -59.49
CA VAL A 717 10.02 10.65 -59.13
C VAL A 717 11.52 10.35 -59.32
N GLN A 718 11.93 9.09 -59.19
CA GLN A 718 13.30 8.64 -59.44
C GLN A 718 13.71 8.71 -60.93
N MET A 719 12.77 8.89 -61.86
CA MET A 719 13.08 9.11 -63.27
C MET A 719 13.40 10.58 -63.58
N ASP A 720 14.10 10.78 -64.71
CA ASP A 720 14.36 12.11 -65.26
C ASP A 720 13.05 12.92 -65.42
N PRO A 721 13.05 14.24 -65.14
CA PRO A 721 11.86 15.08 -65.13
C PRO A 721 10.93 14.92 -66.34
N ASP A 722 11.50 14.77 -67.54
CA ASP A 722 10.72 14.63 -68.79
C ASP A 722 9.96 13.30 -68.88
N TYR A 723 10.40 12.26 -68.16
CA TYR A 723 9.82 10.90 -68.20
C TYR A 723 8.98 10.56 -66.97
N ARG A 724 8.92 11.42 -65.94
CA ARG A 724 8.18 11.14 -64.70
C ARG A 724 6.70 10.87 -64.94
N VAL A 725 6.05 11.75 -65.70
CA VAL A 725 4.61 11.66 -65.99
C VAL A 725 4.29 10.43 -66.85
N SER A 726 5.09 10.17 -67.87
CA SER A 726 4.89 9.01 -68.75
C SER A 726 5.12 7.70 -68.01
N LYS A 727 6.12 7.63 -67.14
CA LYS A 727 6.37 6.47 -66.27
C LYS A 727 5.24 6.25 -65.27
N PHE A 728 4.79 7.30 -64.59
CA PHE A 728 3.68 7.22 -63.64
C PHE A 728 2.40 6.68 -64.30
N LEU A 729 2.03 7.21 -65.47
CA LEU A 729 0.86 6.74 -66.23
C LEU A 729 1.03 5.30 -66.74
N SER A 730 2.24 4.89 -67.11
CA SER A 730 2.54 3.49 -67.45
C SER A 730 2.33 2.58 -66.26
N LEU A 731 2.93 2.91 -65.10
CA LEU A 731 2.80 2.14 -63.88
C LEU A 731 1.35 2.01 -63.41
N LEU A 732 0.55 3.08 -63.56
CA LEU A 732 -0.86 3.07 -63.19
C LEU A 732 -1.70 2.18 -64.14
N LYS A 733 -1.32 2.08 -65.42
CA LYS A 733 -1.91 1.11 -66.37
C LYS A 733 -1.48 -0.32 -66.06
N ASP A 734 -0.21 -0.54 -65.76
CA ASP A 734 0.36 -1.88 -65.47
C ASP A 734 -0.28 -2.52 -64.23
N GLU A 735 -0.60 -1.71 -63.21
CA GLU A 735 -1.33 -2.15 -62.02
C GLU A 735 -2.83 -2.38 -62.26
N GLY A 736 -3.33 -2.17 -63.48
CA GLY A 736 -4.75 -2.31 -63.82
C GLY A 736 -5.63 -1.20 -63.23
N ALA A 737 -5.02 -0.14 -62.68
CA ALA A 737 -5.70 0.96 -62.04
C ALA A 737 -6.31 1.96 -63.04
N LEU A 738 -5.91 1.93 -64.34
CA LEU A 738 -6.50 2.76 -65.40
C LEU A 738 -7.20 1.88 -66.46
N GLY A 739 -8.49 2.10 -66.70
CA GLY A 739 -9.15 1.64 -67.93
C GLY A 739 -9.54 0.15 -68.04
N SER A 740 -9.65 -0.60 -66.95
CA SER A 740 -10.11 -1.99 -67.02
C SER A 740 -11.65 -2.09 -66.94
N ASN A 741 -12.28 -2.49 -68.05
CA ASN A 741 -13.68 -2.94 -68.15
C ASN A 741 -13.97 -4.25 -67.38
N LYS A 742 -13.22 -4.57 -66.31
CA LYS A 742 -13.32 -5.83 -65.55
C LYS A 742 -14.14 -5.74 -64.27
N PHE A 743 -14.77 -4.59 -63.98
CA PHE A 743 -15.44 -4.33 -62.70
C PHE A 743 -16.98 -4.34 -62.76
N GLU A 744 -17.58 -5.09 -63.68
CA GLU A 744 -19.06 -5.25 -63.74
C GLU A 744 -19.63 -6.28 -62.75
N ALA A 745 -18.83 -6.85 -61.85
CA ALA A 745 -19.36 -7.74 -60.81
C ALA A 745 -18.51 -7.72 -59.53
N ILE A 746 -18.63 -6.66 -58.72
CA ILE A 746 -18.37 -6.67 -57.26
C ILE A 746 -19.43 -5.82 -56.58
#